data_AF-K3X313-F1
#
_entry.id   AF-K3X313-F1
#
_cell.length_a   1.000
_cell.length_b   1.000
_cell.length_c   1.000
_cell.angle_alpha   90.00
_cell.angle_beta   90.00
_cell.angle_gamma   90.00
#
_symmetry.space_group_name_H-M   'P 1'
#
loop_
_entity.id
_entity.type
_entity.pdbx_description
1 polymer ?
#
loop_
_entity_poly.entity_id
_entity_poly.type
_entity_poly.pdbx_seq_one_letter_code
_entity_poly.pdbx_strand_id
1 'polypeptide(L)'
;MCGPKSVFSVVMQITLDDKDTASLMATSSSLPIELKNADSDPSCTLQDDISLPILGSKLTVYDATTKLWTLHVNCSLPETTDDDKPIMSVLESKSEFNFECELAANAVAVPVNIALRAFQYFSSKYSINNITLANSGTNGAQHPSPVAPVKPKTSRMIGIGRAAHFNIHVSDDSGANTSASAARQSTMSGICEVNGQNTTVKSGSFDYIVQKNDSDVAGLKYVCTLIDGAGNTLYQNGMIHSNTLQIDGSEPVLDEVFMLFSTDKPAKIGSVISITLRSKNLRNGYTGACEVNGVKGLALISAEDDGFYMTQYTVASGDRSMDEGSTVKLECTVLNQAGNTYRYKEDLQLDFAIDAEGPVIVSTGILFSSDRPAHEGSIIEIQISLKDDEPHLHIAKNQSCLVNNVSVDHSFTQSSANSFLITYMVGKGQAHWKAGALPIHCVIQDAAGNTAVVDHFTDQNTLFARELKPVELEADDVISWDYFPDKLLIISFLIVAIASHTISKVCPHIGLPRITGYIITGILVGPYVLNFLSAVEVRKLRVIDELSLAYIGLTAGSKLHWKIMKPIMKSIVTVTVGLTVIEYIVGTLTIAVLAGYIDFLQDTSSSEKYAIALLAGCMMIARSPSSALAVIEETKSQGHFTTLVFAVTVMCDVIVIFLFNVNSMITESFLSEKQMSSSDLLRLILQLCGSIGVGLVFGKIMAVIILWRHRSIKRKSTLLVLQQVFKQFLILFYGWMVFVVSHLVHPYLEPLLCCMVSGAVMWNTSPNPEELGILLKRLADLVYVCFFTITGATLELDMVVKALVLSIVLCLTRIAAIFLGSFLGGVCAGEDRGHSKVAWMAYITQAGVTLGLAKQIQLLYPGWGSYFSTMIVAVVICNQLIGPPLLRYVLRLVGDAKKKEIGKVDGLTAVVLSIGLNSIGAISRLEMCGWSVTSHLLESESDEMRLAKGVFADYALREVLEVLKITKPLDVVVVMMPTNDENFQVIRAITQACQKLRRLRVLRVVVQIVSDGNDDDDTNWGSRFAEMPTTEEHGDTIDVVVVDRNEATDMLIELAACGKVVNTSMIMANDSSNTAIAMEEGVAETTETSDTALPARARLRQKLTKTVNRMMLV
;
A
#
# COMPACT_ATOMS: atom_id res chain seq x y z
N MET A 1 -106.91 -35.32 -16.86
CA MET A 1 -107.91 -35.42 -17.95
C MET A 1 -109.15 -34.70 -17.47
N CYS A 2 -109.49 -33.54 -18.03
CA CYS A 2 -110.62 -32.72 -17.59
C CYS A 2 -111.72 -32.69 -18.68
N GLY A 3 -113.00 -32.57 -18.28
CA GLY A 3 -114.13 -32.49 -19.20
C GLY A 3 -114.31 -31.09 -19.83
N PRO A 4 -115.04 -30.96 -20.95
CA PRO A 4 -115.11 -29.72 -21.76
C PRO A 4 -115.81 -28.51 -21.10
N LYS A 5 -116.47 -28.66 -19.94
CA LYS A 5 -117.13 -27.57 -19.21
C LYS A 5 -116.63 -27.40 -17.76
N SER A 6 -115.50 -28.01 -17.42
CA SER A 6 -114.95 -27.96 -16.06
C SER A 6 -114.29 -26.58 -15.84
N VAL A 7 -114.83 -25.79 -14.91
CA VAL A 7 -114.20 -24.55 -14.43
C VAL A 7 -113.23 -24.90 -13.31
N PHE A 8 -111.96 -24.48 -13.44
CA PHE A 8 -110.96 -24.70 -12.40
C PHE A 8 -110.81 -23.40 -11.60
N SER A 9 -111.30 -23.42 -10.35
CA SER A 9 -111.21 -22.31 -9.40
C SER A 9 -110.09 -22.60 -8.39
N VAL A 10 -109.14 -21.68 -8.28
CA VAL A 10 -108.02 -21.79 -7.35
C VAL A 10 -107.94 -20.53 -6.49
N VAL A 11 -107.87 -20.73 -5.18
CA VAL A 11 -107.64 -19.65 -4.22
C VAL A 11 -106.16 -19.59 -3.93
N MET A 12 -105.55 -18.44 -4.22
CA MET A 12 -104.14 -18.19 -3.96
C MET A 12 -104.01 -17.38 -2.66
N GLN A 13 -103.19 -17.88 -1.72
CA GLN A 13 -102.88 -17.23 -0.46
C GLN A 13 -101.38 -16.92 -0.40
N ILE A 14 -101.03 -15.66 -0.17
CA ILE A 14 -99.64 -15.21 -0.11
C ILE A 14 -99.33 -14.71 1.31
N THR A 15 -98.38 -15.37 1.97
CA THR A 15 -97.82 -15.00 3.27
C THR A 15 -96.56 -14.17 3.07
N LEU A 16 -96.45 -13.00 3.70
CA LEU A 16 -95.24 -12.16 3.66
C LEU A 16 -94.78 -11.83 5.09
N ASP A 17 -93.46 -11.81 5.31
CA ASP A 17 -92.86 -11.46 6.60
C ASP A 17 -92.79 -9.94 6.81
N ASP A 18 -92.87 -9.50 8.09
CA ASP A 18 -93.14 -8.14 8.60
C ASP A 18 -92.20 -6.99 8.14
N LYS A 19 -91.25 -7.20 7.22
CA LYS A 19 -90.26 -6.18 6.83
C LYS A 19 -90.19 -5.80 5.36
N ASP A 20 -90.97 -6.42 4.48
CA ASP A 20 -90.92 -6.07 3.05
C ASP A 20 -92.15 -5.26 2.61
N THR A 21 -91.98 -3.95 2.48
CA THR A 21 -92.87 -3.12 1.64
C THR A 21 -92.39 -3.22 0.19
N ALA A 22 -92.72 -4.31 -0.50
CA ALA A 22 -92.28 -4.50 -1.88
C ALA A 22 -93.30 -3.94 -2.87
N SER A 23 -92.94 -2.85 -3.55
CA SER A 23 -93.43 -2.59 -4.91
C SER A 23 -92.75 -3.60 -5.85
N LEU A 24 -93.52 -4.52 -6.44
CA LEU A 24 -93.01 -5.47 -7.44
C LEU A 24 -92.56 -4.72 -8.71
N MET A 25 -91.25 -4.47 -8.83
CA MET A 25 -90.60 -4.06 -10.08
C MET A 25 -89.74 -5.21 -10.61
N ALA A 26 -89.75 -5.34 -11.94
CA ALA A 26 -89.38 -6.53 -12.70
C ALA A 26 -87.94 -7.02 -12.47
N THR A 27 -87.81 -8.13 -11.73
CA THR A 27 -86.70 -9.09 -11.86
C THR A 27 -87.22 -10.49 -11.56
N SER A 28 -86.83 -11.45 -12.39
CA SER A 28 -87.32 -12.83 -12.51
C SER A 28 -87.03 -13.73 -11.29
N SER A 29 -87.67 -13.47 -10.15
CA SER A 29 -87.65 -14.38 -8.99
C SER A 29 -88.99 -15.07 -8.84
N SER A 30 -89.01 -16.39 -9.02
CA SER A 30 -90.15 -17.27 -8.75
C SER A 30 -90.36 -17.39 -7.23
N LEU A 31 -91.50 -16.92 -6.73
CA LEU A 31 -91.94 -17.20 -5.36
C LEU A 31 -92.60 -18.59 -5.31
N PRO A 32 -92.36 -19.40 -4.27
CA PRO A 32 -93.09 -20.65 -4.06
C PRO A 32 -94.53 -20.31 -3.66
N ILE A 33 -95.51 -20.86 -4.38
CA ILE A 33 -96.93 -20.57 -4.18
C ILE A 33 -97.65 -21.85 -3.78
N GLU A 34 -98.45 -21.79 -2.71
CA GLU A 34 -99.30 -22.91 -2.29
C GLU A 34 -100.72 -22.72 -2.87
N LEU A 35 -101.14 -23.61 -3.75
CA LEU A 35 -102.45 -23.57 -4.43
C LEU A 35 -103.44 -24.42 -3.65
N LYS A 36 -104.61 -23.85 -3.27
CA LYS A 36 -105.71 -24.61 -2.69
C LYS A 36 -106.93 -24.59 -3.60
N ASN A 37 -107.42 -25.79 -3.94
CA ASN A 37 -108.66 -25.95 -4.70
C ASN A 37 -109.84 -25.46 -3.85
N ALA A 38 -110.59 -24.50 -4.36
CA ALA A 38 -111.89 -24.15 -3.81
C ALA A 38 -112.94 -24.44 -4.88
N ASP A 39 -113.76 -25.46 -4.61
CA ASP A 39 -114.93 -25.83 -5.40
C ASP A 39 -114.67 -26.20 -6.88
N SER A 40 -113.72 -27.11 -7.15
CA SER A 40 -113.50 -27.70 -8.49
C SER A 40 -113.82 -29.20 -8.57
N ASP A 41 -114.17 -29.67 -9.78
CA ASP A 41 -114.52 -31.06 -10.13
C ASP A 41 -113.38 -32.04 -9.75
N PRO A 42 -113.63 -33.12 -8.98
CA PRO A 42 -112.58 -34.00 -8.43
C PRO A 42 -111.76 -34.79 -9.48
N SER A 43 -112.09 -34.68 -10.76
CA SER A 43 -111.38 -35.36 -11.86
C SER A 43 -110.11 -34.64 -12.35
N CYS A 44 -109.80 -33.44 -11.85
CA CYS A 44 -108.64 -32.64 -12.26
C CYS A 44 -107.61 -32.47 -11.12
N THR A 45 -106.38 -32.94 -11.33
CA THR A 45 -105.23 -32.75 -10.41
C THR A 45 -104.03 -32.17 -11.14
N LEU A 46 -103.34 -31.22 -10.49
CA LEU A 46 -102.08 -30.64 -10.95
C LEU A 46 -100.92 -31.49 -10.42
N GLN A 47 -99.95 -31.82 -11.29
CA GLN A 47 -98.85 -32.72 -10.95
C GLN A 47 -97.51 -31.99 -10.78
N ASP A 48 -97.41 -30.74 -11.25
CA ASP A 48 -96.22 -29.89 -11.14
C ASP A 48 -96.57 -28.48 -10.64
N ASP A 49 -95.62 -27.85 -9.94
CA ASP A 49 -95.71 -26.45 -9.49
C ASP A 49 -95.58 -25.48 -10.68
N ILE A 50 -96.57 -24.60 -10.87
CA ILE A 50 -96.57 -23.61 -11.94
C ILE A 50 -96.03 -22.28 -11.41
N SER A 51 -95.05 -21.70 -12.11
CA SER A 51 -94.54 -20.36 -11.85
C SER A 51 -95.28 -19.32 -12.70
N LEU A 52 -95.95 -18.37 -12.03
CA LEU A 52 -96.73 -17.31 -12.66
C LEU A 52 -96.03 -15.95 -12.58
N PRO A 53 -95.73 -15.28 -13.70
CA PRO A 53 -95.20 -13.93 -13.69
C PRO A 53 -96.34 -12.90 -13.52
N ILE A 54 -96.43 -12.27 -12.35
CA ILE A 54 -97.39 -11.18 -12.09
C ILE A 54 -96.73 -9.85 -12.44
N LEU A 55 -97.26 -9.14 -13.44
CA LEU A 55 -96.73 -7.84 -13.90
C LEU A 55 -97.66 -6.68 -13.48
N GLY A 56 -97.18 -5.83 -12.57
CA GLY A 56 -97.56 -4.42 -12.55
C GLY A 56 -98.82 -3.97 -11.81
N SER A 57 -99.39 -4.74 -10.88
CA SER A 57 -100.54 -4.29 -10.07
C SER A 57 -100.24 -4.24 -8.57
N LYS A 58 -100.51 -3.09 -7.91
CA LYS A 58 -100.45 -2.93 -6.45
C LYS A 58 -101.58 -3.74 -5.80
N LEU A 59 -101.23 -4.81 -5.10
CA LEU A 59 -102.16 -5.50 -4.20
C LEU A 59 -102.44 -4.58 -3.00
N THR A 60 -103.71 -4.25 -2.69
CA THR A 60 -104.06 -3.38 -1.53
C THR A 60 -105.02 -3.97 -0.48
N VAL A 61 -105.46 -5.23 -0.59
CA VAL A 61 -106.26 -5.93 0.44
C VAL A 61 -105.38 -6.77 1.36
N TYR A 62 -104.90 -6.17 2.45
CA TYR A 62 -104.16 -6.84 3.53
C TYR A 62 -105.11 -7.17 4.68
N ASP A 63 -105.24 -8.46 5.04
CA ASP A 63 -105.89 -8.85 6.28
C ASP A 63 -104.86 -8.82 7.41
N ALA A 64 -104.93 -7.77 8.24
CA ALA A 64 -103.96 -7.53 9.31
C ALA A 64 -103.98 -8.58 10.43
N THR A 65 -105.05 -9.38 10.53
CA THR A 65 -105.19 -10.42 11.55
C THR A 65 -104.49 -11.72 11.16
N THR A 66 -104.57 -12.11 9.89
CA THR A 66 -103.97 -13.37 9.39
C THR A 66 -102.63 -13.17 8.69
N LYS A 67 -102.25 -11.91 8.42
CA LYS A 67 -101.05 -11.52 7.65
C LYS A 67 -100.99 -12.15 6.25
N LEU A 68 -102.15 -12.40 5.66
CA LEU A 68 -102.30 -13.04 4.36
C LEU A 68 -102.95 -12.12 3.34
N TRP A 69 -102.51 -12.25 2.09
CA TRP A 69 -103.17 -11.67 0.91
C TRP A 69 -103.92 -12.76 0.17
N THR A 70 -105.20 -12.54 -0.17
CA THR A 70 -106.05 -13.50 -0.89
C THR A 70 -106.40 -13.02 -2.30
N LEU A 71 -106.29 -13.94 -3.27
CA LEU A 71 -106.57 -13.69 -4.68
C LEU A 71 -107.38 -14.85 -5.27
N HIS A 72 -108.39 -14.56 -6.08
CA HIS A 72 -109.19 -15.57 -6.77
C HIS A 72 -108.79 -15.63 -8.25
N VAL A 73 -108.50 -16.85 -8.73
CA VAL A 73 -108.20 -17.12 -10.14
C VAL A 73 -109.15 -18.18 -10.66
N ASN A 74 -109.91 -17.82 -11.69
CA ASN A 74 -110.81 -18.74 -12.39
C ASN A 74 -110.27 -18.99 -13.80
N CYS A 75 -109.95 -20.25 -14.11
CA CYS A 75 -109.45 -20.64 -15.43
C CYS A 75 -110.46 -21.54 -16.15
N SER A 76 -110.63 -21.29 -17.45
CA SER A 76 -111.45 -22.12 -18.33
C SER A 76 -110.72 -22.41 -19.64
N LEU A 77 -111.07 -23.54 -20.25
CA LEU A 77 -110.67 -23.84 -21.63
C LEU A 77 -111.55 -23.00 -22.56
N PRO A 78 -110.99 -22.30 -23.56
CA PRO A 78 -111.78 -21.52 -24.49
C PRO A 78 -112.82 -22.42 -25.21
N GLU A 79 -114.08 -21.98 -25.29
CA GLU A 79 -115.15 -22.75 -25.93
C GLU A 79 -114.77 -23.08 -27.38
N THR A 80 -114.56 -24.36 -27.67
CA THR A 80 -114.37 -24.86 -29.04
C THR A 80 -115.71 -24.75 -29.76
N THR A 81 -115.86 -23.72 -30.58
CA THR A 81 -116.98 -23.63 -31.53
C THR A 81 -116.62 -24.40 -32.80
N ASP A 82 -117.54 -25.29 -33.16
CA ASP A 82 -117.65 -26.13 -34.37
C ASP A 82 -116.88 -27.48 -34.45
N ASP A 83 -117.71 -28.51 -34.69
CA ASP A 83 -117.49 -29.90 -35.11
C ASP A 83 -117.17 -31.00 -34.06
N ASP A 84 -118.10 -31.97 -33.98
CA ASP A 84 -118.10 -33.22 -33.21
C ASP A 84 -116.88 -34.15 -33.48
N LYS A 85 -115.68 -33.80 -32.99
CA LYS A 85 -114.55 -34.73 -32.84
C LYS A 85 -114.24 -35.00 -31.35
N PRO A 86 -113.89 -36.24 -30.96
CA PRO A 86 -113.53 -36.55 -29.57
C PRO A 86 -112.22 -35.83 -29.19
N ILE A 87 -112.31 -35.00 -28.14
CA ILE A 87 -111.27 -34.11 -27.59
C ILE A 87 -109.91 -34.82 -27.34
N MET A 88 -109.90 -36.13 -27.07
CA MET A 88 -108.68 -36.94 -26.87
C MET A 88 -107.70 -36.92 -28.05
N SER A 89 -108.20 -36.91 -29.30
CA SER A 89 -107.34 -36.94 -30.50
C SER A 89 -106.58 -35.62 -30.73
N VAL A 90 -107.11 -34.51 -30.21
CA VAL A 90 -106.47 -33.20 -30.30
C VAL A 90 -105.41 -33.04 -29.20
N LEU A 91 -105.62 -33.68 -28.04
CA LEU A 91 -104.71 -33.64 -26.88
C LEU A 91 -103.37 -34.37 -27.11
N GLU A 92 -103.30 -35.36 -28.00
CA GLU A 92 -102.05 -36.09 -28.29
C GLU A 92 -101.13 -35.37 -29.30
N SER A 93 -101.63 -34.35 -29.99
CA SER A 93 -100.94 -33.75 -31.15
C SER A 93 -100.22 -32.42 -30.90
N LYS A 94 -100.40 -31.80 -29.73
CA LYS A 94 -99.79 -30.51 -29.38
C LYS A 94 -98.76 -30.65 -28.27
N SER A 95 -97.63 -29.96 -28.43
CA SER A 95 -96.57 -29.90 -27.41
C SER A 95 -96.87 -28.94 -26.27
N GLU A 96 -97.79 -27.98 -26.46
CA GLU A 96 -98.22 -26.99 -25.45
C GLU A 96 -99.74 -26.65 -25.57
N PHE A 97 -100.41 -26.37 -24.44
CA PHE A 97 -101.83 -25.97 -24.35
C PHE A 97 -102.04 -24.63 -23.66
N ASN A 98 -102.93 -23.78 -24.20
CA ASN A 98 -103.25 -22.44 -23.68
C ASN A 98 -104.56 -22.42 -22.90
N PHE A 99 -104.58 -21.77 -21.73
CA PHE A 99 -105.77 -21.56 -20.89
C PHE A 99 -106.11 -20.06 -20.78
N GLU A 100 -107.41 -19.74 -20.71
CA GLU A 100 -107.90 -18.39 -20.40
C GLU A 100 -108.25 -18.30 -18.91
N CYS A 101 -107.57 -17.40 -18.19
CA CYS A 101 -107.77 -17.21 -16.76
C CYS A 101 -108.15 -15.76 -16.43
N GLU A 102 -109.09 -15.59 -15.50
CA GLU A 102 -109.52 -14.29 -14.97
C GLU A 102 -109.12 -14.16 -13.50
N LEU A 103 -108.54 -13.00 -13.15
CA LEU A 103 -107.99 -12.71 -11.83
C LEU A 103 -108.76 -11.52 -11.23
N ALA A 104 -109.43 -11.74 -10.09
CA ALA A 104 -110.36 -10.75 -9.50
C ALA A 104 -109.94 -10.31 -8.09
N ALA A 105 -109.79 -9.00 -7.89
CA ALA A 105 -109.64 -8.36 -6.58
C ALA A 105 -110.42 -7.02 -6.54
N ASN A 106 -111.34 -6.84 -5.58
CA ASN A 106 -112.23 -5.67 -5.47
C ASN A 106 -112.91 -5.23 -6.80
N ALA A 107 -113.56 -6.19 -7.48
CA ALA A 107 -114.37 -5.95 -8.69
C ALA A 107 -113.63 -5.36 -9.90
N VAL A 108 -112.30 -5.48 -9.95
CA VAL A 108 -111.51 -5.24 -11.17
C VAL A 108 -110.98 -6.59 -11.66
N ALA A 109 -111.29 -6.94 -12.92
CA ALA A 109 -110.89 -8.17 -13.57
C ALA A 109 -109.71 -7.94 -14.53
N VAL A 110 -108.69 -8.80 -14.46
CA VAL A 110 -107.54 -8.79 -15.40
C VAL A 110 -107.38 -10.18 -16.04
N PRO A 111 -107.39 -10.29 -17.38
CA PRO A 111 -107.18 -11.57 -18.07
C PRO A 111 -105.69 -11.95 -18.13
N VAL A 112 -105.39 -13.24 -17.90
CA VAL A 112 -104.04 -13.83 -17.97
C VAL A 112 -104.07 -15.11 -18.81
N ASN A 113 -103.22 -15.20 -19.83
CA ASN A 113 -103.08 -16.39 -20.69
C ASN A 113 -101.84 -17.20 -20.29
N ILE A 114 -101.97 -18.52 -20.09
CA ILE A 114 -100.88 -19.42 -19.64
C ILE A 114 -100.76 -20.63 -20.57
N ALA A 115 -99.52 -21.07 -20.87
CA ALA A 115 -99.20 -22.24 -21.70
C ALA A 115 -98.45 -23.34 -20.92
N LEU A 116 -98.83 -24.62 -21.05
CA LEU A 116 -98.18 -25.77 -20.37
C LEU A 116 -97.69 -26.86 -21.35
N ARG A 117 -96.53 -27.51 -21.06
CA ARG A 117 -95.85 -28.52 -21.92
C ARG A 117 -96.38 -29.96 -21.75
N ALA A 118 -96.25 -30.77 -22.81
CA ALA A 118 -96.67 -32.18 -22.88
C ALA A 118 -95.64 -33.20 -22.33
N PHE A 119 -96.12 -34.32 -21.77
CA PHE A 119 -95.33 -35.44 -21.21
C PHE A 119 -94.61 -36.27 -22.30
N GLN A 120 -93.33 -36.68 -22.09
CA GLN A 120 -92.58 -37.55 -23.02
C GLN A 120 -91.86 -38.71 -22.31
N TYR A 121 -92.10 -39.95 -22.76
CA TYR A 121 -91.44 -41.19 -22.30
C TYR A 121 -90.90 -42.00 -23.50
N PHE A 122 -90.05 -43.01 -23.26
CA PHE A 122 -89.68 -43.96 -24.33
C PHE A 122 -90.84 -44.92 -24.63
N SER A 123 -90.90 -45.44 -25.85
CA SER A 123 -91.81 -46.54 -26.16
C SER A 123 -91.41 -47.80 -25.39
N SER A 124 -92.32 -48.78 -25.29
CA SER A 124 -92.12 -50.01 -24.52
C SER A 124 -90.96 -50.91 -25.02
N LYS A 125 -90.28 -50.55 -26.12
CA LYS A 125 -89.08 -51.23 -26.64
C LYS A 125 -87.99 -50.23 -27.01
N TYR A 126 -86.96 -50.10 -26.17
CA TYR A 126 -85.75 -49.31 -26.43
C TYR A 126 -84.48 -50.15 -26.22
N SER A 127 -83.36 -49.77 -26.84
CA SER A 127 -82.07 -50.50 -26.75
C SER A 127 -80.87 -49.54 -26.66
N ILE A 128 -79.77 -49.99 -26.04
CA ILE A 128 -78.50 -49.24 -25.99
C ILE A 128 -77.86 -49.30 -27.37
N ASN A 129 -77.61 -48.13 -27.97
CA ASN A 129 -76.95 -47.97 -29.27
C ASN A 129 -75.43 -48.00 -29.11
N ASN A 130 -74.89 -47.14 -28.22
CA ASN A 130 -73.47 -47.14 -27.88
C ASN A 130 -73.23 -46.58 -26.46
N ILE A 131 -72.04 -46.84 -25.93
CA ILE A 131 -71.56 -46.25 -24.68
C ILE A 131 -70.27 -45.51 -25.02
N THR A 132 -70.19 -44.21 -24.71
CA THR A 132 -69.05 -43.36 -25.04
C THR A 132 -68.41 -42.81 -23.78
N LEU A 133 -67.07 -42.82 -23.71
CA LEU A 133 -66.36 -42.18 -22.61
C LEU A 133 -66.53 -40.65 -22.68
N ALA A 134 -67.02 -40.05 -21.61
CA ALA A 134 -67.24 -38.63 -21.49
C ALA A 134 -65.93 -37.92 -21.15
N ASN A 135 -65.61 -36.87 -21.88
CA ASN A 135 -64.46 -36.03 -21.57
C ASN A 135 -64.82 -35.17 -20.33
N SER A 136 -64.35 -35.55 -19.14
CA SER A 136 -64.64 -34.77 -17.93
C SER A 136 -64.05 -33.36 -18.09
N GLY A 137 -64.94 -32.36 -18.22
CA GLY A 137 -64.58 -30.95 -18.19
C GLY A 137 -63.79 -30.63 -16.92
N THR A 138 -62.64 -30.00 -17.10
CA THR A 138 -61.69 -29.59 -16.07
C THR A 138 -62.31 -28.60 -15.08
N ASN A 139 -62.54 -29.02 -13.83
CA ASN A 139 -62.59 -28.13 -12.68
C ASN A 139 -61.60 -28.64 -11.63
N GLY A 140 -60.35 -28.19 -11.77
CA GLY A 140 -59.27 -28.45 -10.82
C GLY A 140 -58.23 -27.34 -10.98
N ALA A 141 -58.04 -26.58 -9.90
CA ALA A 141 -57.27 -25.35 -9.83
C ALA A 141 -55.87 -25.45 -10.46
N GLN A 142 -55.51 -24.45 -11.26
CA GLN A 142 -54.14 -24.20 -11.71
C GLN A 142 -53.34 -23.59 -10.56
N HIS A 143 -52.22 -24.23 -10.19
CA HIS A 143 -51.07 -23.54 -9.60
C HIS A 143 -49.94 -23.51 -10.64
N PRO A 144 -49.27 -22.36 -10.88
CA PRO A 144 -48.20 -22.26 -11.86
C PRO A 144 -46.86 -22.66 -11.23
N SER A 145 -46.06 -23.45 -11.95
CA SER A 145 -44.61 -23.54 -11.74
C SER A 145 -43.89 -23.76 -13.08
N PRO A 146 -42.64 -23.27 -13.25
CA PRO A 146 -42.09 -22.95 -14.56
C PRO A 146 -41.04 -23.97 -14.99
N VAL A 147 -41.44 -25.00 -15.73
CA VAL A 147 -40.55 -25.71 -16.68
C VAL A 147 -41.43 -26.17 -17.83
N ALA A 148 -41.17 -25.69 -19.04
CA ALA A 148 -41.94 -26.05 -20.23
C ALA A 148 -41.55 -27.46 -20.70
N PRO A 149 -42.47 -28.44 -20.77
CA PRO A 149 -42.22 -29.68 -21.49
C PRO A 149 -42.66 -29.52 -22.95
N VAL A 150 -41.83 -30.05 -23.84
CA VAL A 150 -42.20 -30.41 -25.21
C VAL A 150 -43.51 -31.20 -25.14
N LYS A 151 -44.57 -30.75 -25.83
CA LYS A 151 -45.87 -31.44 -25.86
C LYS A 151 -45.82 -32.61 -26.84
N PRO A 152 -45.77 -33.88 -26.41
CA PRO A 152 -46.28 -34.95 -27.27
C PRO A 152 -47.80 -34.83 -27.31
N LYS A 153 -48.40 -35.02 -28.50
CA LYS A 153 -49.84 -35.26 -28.65
C LYS A 153 -50.14 -36.63 -28.04
N THR A 154 -50.28 -36.72 -26.72
CA THR A 154 -50.69 -37.96 -26.06
C THR A 154 -52.19 -37.96 -25.83
N SER A 155 -52.85 -38.99 -26.36
CA SER A 155 -54.14 -39.46 -25.88
C SER A 155 -54.08 -39.52 -24.35
N ARG A 156 -55.04 -38.87 -23.67
CA ARG A 156 -55.12 -38.91 -22.20
C ARG A 156 -55.41 -40.37 -21.81
N MET A 157 -54.46 -41.03 -21.14
CA MET A 157 -54.63 -42.40 -20.64
C MET A 157 -55.14 -42.39 -19.20
N ILE A 158 -56.09 -43.28 -18.89
CA ILE A 158 -56.61 -43.49 -17.53
C ILE A 158 -56.01 -44.79 -16.98
N GLY A 159 -55.17 -44.66 -15.96
CA GLY A 159 -54.53 -45.79 -15.27
C GLY A 159 -55.38 -46.39 -14.15
N ILE A 160 -54.83 -47.44 -13.53
CA ILE A 160 -55.45 -48.23 -12.46
C ILE A 160 -55.91 -47.34 -11.29
N GLY A 161 -57.11 -47.61 -10.76
CA GLY A 161 -57.69 -46.92 -9.61
C GLY A 161 -58.31 -45.55 -9.92
N ARG A 162 -58.25 -45.08 -11.17
CA ARG A 162 -58.90 -43.83 -11.59
C ARG A 162 -60.29 -44.09 -12.17
N ALA A 163 -61.21 -43.15 -11.94
CA ALA A 163 -62.58 -43.22 -12.46
C ALA A 163 -62.65 -42.75 -13.93
N ALA A 164 -63.29 -43.56 -14.77
CA ALA A 164 -63.59 -43.33 -16.16
C ALA A 164 -65.11 -43.12 -16.31
N HIS A 165 -65.52 -41.92 -16.73
CA HIS A 165 -66.93 -41.53 -16.84
C HIS A 165 -67.51 -41.94 -18.20
N PHE A 166 -68.61 -42.71 -18.21
CA PHE A 166 -69.24 -43.23 -19.42
C PHE A 166 -70.68 -42.73 -19.57
N ASN A 167 -71.04 -42.30 -20.78
CA ASN A 167 -72.41 -41.93 -21.18
C ASN A 167 -73.03 -43.05 -22.03
N ILE A 168 -74.27 -43.44 -21.69
CA ILE A 168 -75.04 -44.46 -22.40
C ILE A 168 -75.99 -43.77 -23.38
N HIS A 169 -75.86 -44.07 -24.67
CA HIS A 169 -76.79 -43.58 -25.69
C HIS A 169 -77.76 -44.69 -26.09
N VAL A 170 -79.05 -44.36 -26.08
CA VAL A 170 -80.17 -45.28 -26.26
C VAL A 170 -81.00 -44.87 -27.48
N SER A 171 -81.51 -45.85 -28.23
CA SER A 171 -82.42 -45.69 -29.39
C SER A 171 -83.75 -46.41 -29.20
N ASP A 172 -84.82 -45.87 -29.81
CA ASP A 172 -86.20 -46.39 -29.78
C ASP A 172 -86.68 -46.70 -31.23
N ASP A 173 -87.61 -47.64 -31.39
CA ASP A 173 -88.11 -48.21 -32.68
C ASP A 173 -88.72 -47.16 -33.65
N SER A 174 -88.96 -45.93 -33.19
CA SER A 174 -89.45 -44.82 -34.02
C SER A 174 -88.40 -44.22 -34.98
N GLY A 175 -87.14 -44.64 -34.91
CA GLY A 175 -86.10 -44.29 -35.90
C GLY A 175 -85.72 -42.80 -35.99
N ALA A 176 -86.21 -41.95 -35.10
CA ALA A 176 -85.97 -40.50 -35.14
C ALA A 176 -84.88 -40.07 -34.14
N ASN A 177 -83.65 -39.86 -34.64
CA ASN A 177 -82.60 -39.12 -33.92
C ASN A 177 -82.95 -37.62 -33.88
N THR A 178 -83.76 -37.21 -32.91
CA THR A 178 -84.06 -35.79 -32.66
C THR A 178 -83.72 -35.42 -31.22
N SER A 179 -83.55 -34.12 -30.96
CA SER A 179 -83.25 -33.49 -29.65
C SER A 179 -84.18 -33.90 -28.49
N ALA A 180 -85.27 -34.61 -28.77
CA ALA A 180 -86.11 -35.28 -27.78
C ALA A 180 -85.42 -36.47 -27.08
N SER A 181 -84.36 -37.08 -27.65
CA SER A 181 -83.68 -38.24 -27.05
C SER A 181 -82.86 -37.90 -25.79
N ALA A 182 -82.23 -36.72 -25.74
CA ALA A 182 -81.44 -36.27 -24.60
C ALA A 182 -82.31 -35.98 -23.36
N ALA A 183 -83.49 -35.36 -23.56
CA ALA A 183 -84.46 -35.10 -22.49
C ALA A 183 -85.09 -36.40 -21.94
N ARG A 184 -85.19 -37.45 -22.76
CA ARG A 184 -85.64 -38.78 -22.31
C ARG A 184 -84.54 -39.52 -21.54
N GLN A 185 -83.28 -39.42 -21.97
CA GLN A 185 -82.12 -40.04 -21.32
C GLN A 185 -81.85 -39.53 -19.89
N SER A 186 -82.13 -38.25 -19.60
CA SER A 186 -81.90 -37.67 -18.26
C SER A 186 -82.77 -38.29 -17.15
N THR A 187 -83.85 -38.98 -17.52
CA THR A 187 -84.76 -39.69 -16.59
C THR A 187 -84.39 -41.15 -16.37
N MET A 188 -83.34 -41.65 -17.04
CA MET A 188 -82.94 -43.06 -16.98
C MET A 188 -82.06 -43.36 -15.75
N SER A 189 -82.35 -44.46 -15.07
CA SER A 189 -81.56 -44.96 -13.95
C SER A 189 -81.42 -46.48 -13.99
N GLY A 190 -80.41 -47.05 -13.35
CA GLY A 190 -80.21 -48.50 -13.36
C GLY A 190 -78.88 -48.95 -12.78
N ILE A 191 -78.49 -50.19 -13.09
CA ILE A 191 -77.22 -50.78 -12.67
C ILE A 191 -76.54 -51.42 -13.89
N CYS A 192 -75.26 -51.14 -14.07
CA CYS A 192 -74.41 -51.76 -15.07
C CYS A 192 -73.24 -52.48 -14.41
N GLU A 193 -73.05 -53.76 -14.68
CA GLU A 193 -71.83 -54.49 -14.38
C GLU A 193 -70.85 -54.33 -15.56
N VAL A 194 -69.70 -53.69 -15.33
CA VAL A 194 -68.65 -53.47 -16.35
C VAL A 194 -67.38 -54.20 -15.91
N ASN A 195 -66.89 -55.15 -16.71
CA ASN A 195 -65.73 -56.00 -16.40
C ASN A 195 -65.76 -56.61 -14.98
N GLY A 196 -66.95 -56.95 -14.46
CA GLY A 196 -67.13 -57.51 -13.11
C GLY A 196 -67.31 -56.48 -11.99
N GLN A 197 -67.24 -55.18 -12.29
CA GLN A 197 -67.53 -54.10 -11.34
C GLN A 197 -68.97 -53.59 -11.51
N ASN A 198 -69.76 -53.61 -10.43
CA ASN A 198 -71.09 -53.01 -10.40
C ASN A 198 -71.01 -51.48 -10.32
N THR A 199 -71.65 -50.81 -11.27
CA THR A 199 -71.73 -49.35 -11.39
C THR A 199 -73.20 -48.93 -11.44
N THR A 200 -73.54 -47.85 -10.74
CA THR A 200 -74.91 -47.31 -10.75
C THR A 200 -75.06 -46.29 -11.86
N VAL A 201 -76.09 -46.45 -12.70
CA VAL A 201 -76.43 -45.50 -13.76
C VAL A 201 -77.38 -44.45 -13.21
N LYS A 202 -77.02 -43.18 -13.35
CA LYS A 202 -77.88 -42.04 -13.05
C LYS A 202 -77.89 -41.06 -14.22
N SER A 203 -79.09 -40.67 -14.66
CA SER A 203 -79.29 -39.77 -15.80
C SER A 203 -78.53 -40.23 -17.05
N GLY A 204 -78.53 -41.54 -17.31
CA GLY A 204 -77.86 -42.14 -18.47
C GLY A 204 -76.33 -42.16 -18.47
N SER A 205 -75.68 -41.97 -17.31
CA SER A 205 -74.22 -42.03 -17.16
C SER A 205 -73.79 -42.88 -15.96
N PHE A 206 -72.55 -43.40 -15.97
CA PHE A 206 -71.93 -44.12 -14.85
C PHE A 206 -70.42 -43.93 -14.80
N ASP A 207 -69.83 -44.13 -13.62
CA ASP A 207 -68.37 -44.13 -13.40
C ASP A 207 -67.83 -45.55 -13.24
N TYR A 208 -66.75 -45.88 -13.95
CA TYR A 208 -66.02 -47.14 -13.86
C TYR A 208 -64.62 -46.92 -13.27
N ILE A 209 -64.18 -47.76 -12.33
CA ILE A 209 -62.82 -47.63 -11.75
C ILE A 209 -61.91 -48.63 -12.46
N VAL A 210 -60.90 -48.13 -13.18
CA VAL A 210 -59.96 -48.97 -13.93
C VAL A 210 -59.27 -49.97 -13.00
N GLN A 211 -59.38 -51.25 -13.31
CA GLN A 211 -58.75 -52.37 -12.61
C GLN A 211 -57.45 -52.79 -13.30
N LYS A 212 -56.65 -53.60 -12.59
CA LYS A 212 -55.43 -54.20 -13.14
C LYS A 212 -55.77 -55.09 -14.35
N ASN A 213 -54.99 -54.97 -15.43
CA ASN A 213 -55.19 -55.63 -16.73
C ASN A 213 -56.41 -55.18 -17.54
N ASP A 214 -57.12 -54.12 -17.14
CA ASP A 214 -58.10 -53.51 -18.04
C ASP A 214 -57.41 -52.91 -19.26
N SER A 215 -57.96 -53.17 -20.43
CA SER A 215 -57.52 -52.57 -21.68
C SER A 215 -58.73 -52.22 -22.52
N ASP A 216 -58.87 -50.95 -22.89
CA ASP A 216 -59.92 -50.53 -23.83
C ASP A 216 -59.65 -51.02 -25.27
N VAL A 217 -58.40 -51.40 -25.58
CA VAL A 217 -58.01 -52.02 -26.85
C VAL A 217 -58.67 -53.39 -27.03
N ALA A 218 -58.90 -54.13 -25.93
CA ALA A 218 -59.61 -55.41 -25.93
C ALA A 218 -61.14 -55.28 -25.75
N GLY A 219 -61.63 -54.06 -25.47
CA GLY A 219 -63.03 -53.76 -25.16
C GLY A 219 -63.43 -54.08 -23.70
N LEU A 220 -64.17 -53.18 -23.05
CA LEU A 220 -64.74 -53.43 -21.71
C LEU A 220 -66.11 -54.10 -21.85
N LYS A 221 -66.31 -55.27 -21.25
CA LYS A 221 -67.60 -55.97 -21.29
C LYS A 221 -68.59 -55.31 -20.32
N TYR A 222 -69.82 -55.06 -20.77
CA TYR A 222 -70.88 -54.52 -19.90
C TYR A 222 -72.14 -55.37 -19.92
N VAL A 223 -72.88 -55.36 -18.81
CA VAL A 223 -74.22 -55.91 -18.64
C VAL A 223 -75.05 -54.89 -17.86
N CYS A 224 -76.06 -54.30 -18.48
CA CYS A 224 -76.86 -53.21 -17.90
C CYS A 224 -78.32 -53.62 -17.74
N THR A 225 -78.89 -53.27 -16.59
CA THR A 225 -80.34 -53.24 -16.34
C THR A 225 -80.75 -51.78 -16.12
N LEU A 226 -81.51 -51.21 -17.06
CA LEU A 226 -81.91 -49.81 -17.07
C LEU A 226 -83.43 -49.68 -16.94
N ILE A 227 -83.89 -48.59 -16.33
CA ILE A 227 -85.29 -48.25 -16.12
C ILE A 227 -85.48 -46.78 -16.52
N ASP A 228 -86.48 -46.49 -17.35
CA ASP A 228 -86.84 -45.12 -17.73
C ASP A 228 -87.83 -44.48 -16.73
N GLY A 229 -88.16 -43.19 -16.93
CA GLY A 229 -89.11 -42.46 -16.08
C GLY A 229 -90.56 -42.98 -16.14
N ALA A 230 -90.92 -43.86 -17.08
CA ALA A 230 -92.23 -44.53 -17.16
C ALA A 230 -92.23 -45.92 -16.50
N GLY A 231 -91.08 -46.40 -16.02
CA GLY A 231 -90.94 -47.73 -15.43
C GLY A 231 -90.66 -48.86 -16.43
N ASN A 232 -90.38 -48.55 -17.70
CA ASN A 232 -90.01 -49.54 -18.71
C ASN A 232 -88.57 -50.03 -18.46
N THR A 233 -88.36 -51.35 -18.43
CA THR A 233 -87.06 -51.95 -18.13
C THR A 233 -86.35 -52.48 -19.38
N LEU A 234 -85.05 -52.23 -19.47
CA LEU A 234 -84.16 -52.74 -20.51
C LEU A 234 -83.03 -53.56 -19.87
N TYR A 235 -82.80 -54.77 -20.39
CA TYR A 235 -81.64 -55.58 -20.07
C TYR A 235 -80.79 -55.79 -21.34
N GLN A 236 -79.53 -55.35 -21.33
CA GLN A 236 -78.64 -55.49 -22.49
C GLN A 236 -77.19 -55.68 -22.06
N ASN A 237 -76.45 -56.48 -22.83
CA ASN A 237 -75.00 -56.67 -22.68
C ASN A 237 -74.26 -56.31 -23.97
N GLY A 238 -72.97 -56.02 -23.86
CA GLY A 238 -72.13 -55.66 -25.01
C GLY A 238 -70.68 -55.37 -24.63
N MET A 239 -69.95 -54.75 -25.55
CA MET A 239 -68.57 -54.29 -25.34
C MET A 239 -68.43 -52.80 -25.63
N ILE A 240 -67.70 -52.10 -24.76
CA ILE A 240 -67.37 -50.69 -24.89
C ILE A 240 -66.00 -50.57 -25.55
N HIS A 241 -65.91 -49.87 -26.67
CA HIS A 241 -64.67 -49.50 -27.34
C HIS A 241 -64.58 -47.97 -27.38
N SER A 242 -63.47 -47.40 -26.91
CA SER A 242 -63.24 -45.95 -26.91
C SER A 242 -62.23 -45.57 -27.97
N ASN A 243 -62.56 -44.61 -28.84
CA ASN A 243 -61.64 -44.14 -29.90
C ASN A 243 -60.87 -42.86 -29.52
N THR A 244 -61.18 -42.21 -28.40
CA THR A 244 -60.69 -40.85 -28.08
C THR A 244 -59.86 -40.75 -26.80
N LEU A 245 -59.97 -41.71 -25.89
CA LEU A 245 -59.22 -41.80 -24.62
C LEU A 245 -58.96 -43.28 -24.32
N GLN A 246 -57.74 -43.60 -23.88
CA GLN A 246 -57.27 -44.98 -23.68
C GLN A 246 -57.25 -45.40 -22.21
N ILE A 247 -57.60 -46.65 -21.92
CA ILE A 247 -57.55 -47.25 -20.58
C ILE A 247 -56.39 -48.24 -20.59
N ASP A 248 -55.39 -47.99 -19.74
CA ASP A 248 -54.20 -48.84 -19.62
C ASP A 248 -54.01 -49.31 -18.17
N GLY A 249 -54.46 -50.53 -17.92
CA GLY A 249 -54.29 -51.25 -16.66
C GLY A 249 -52.97 -52.02 -16.53
N SER A 250 -51.96 -51.73 -17.37
CA SER A 250 -50.66 -52.41 -17.33
C SER A 250 -49.70 -51.80 -16.30
N GLU A 251 -49.02 -52.64 -15.51
CA GLU A 251 -48.00 -52.17 -14.56
C GLU A 251 -46.62 -52.00 -15.24
N PRO A 252 -45.86 -50.93 -14.92
CA PRO A 252 -44.51 -50.72 -15.46
C PRO A 252 -43.46 -51.60 -14.78
N VAL A 253 -43.35 -52.86 -15.17
CA VAL A 253 -42.44 -53.83 -14.52
C VAL A 253 -41.01 -53.73 -15.07
N LEU A 254 -40.04 -53.60 -14.17
CA LEU A 254 -38.60 -53.84 -14.40
C LEU A 254 -38.26 -55.29 -14.03
N ASP A 255 -37.40 -55.94 -14.82
CA ASP A 255 -37.12 -57.38 -14.72
C ASP A 255 -35.80 -57.67 -13.99
N GLU A 256 -34.71 -57.08 -14.46
CA GLU A 256 -33.34 -57.31 -13.96
C GLU A 256 -32.46 -56.08 -14.14
N VAL A 257 -31.35 -56.02 -13.38
CA VAL A 257 -30.22 -55.13 -13.68
C VAL A 257 -29.36 -55.77 -14.76
N PHE A 258 -29.30 -55.11 -15.91
CA PHE A 258 -28.57 -55.58 -17.08
C PHE A 258 -27.07 -55.28 -16.99
N MET A 259 -26.68 -54.12 -16.46
CA MET A 259 -25.28 -53.70 -16.40
C MET A 259 -25.03 -52.74 -15.24
N LEU A 260 -23.88 -52.91 -14.57
CA LEU A 260 -23.36 -52.05 -13.52
C LEU A 260 -21.91 -51.69 -13.87
N PHE A 261 -21.57 -50.39 -13.91
CA PHE A 261 -20.24 -49.91 -14.24
C PHE A 261 -19.90 -48.64 -13.45
N SER A 262 -18.64 -48.46 -13.08
CA SER A 262 -18.09 -47.23 -12.49
C SER A 262 -17.03 -46.63 -13.41
N THR A 263 -17.00 -45.30 -13.52
CA THR A 263 -15.97 -44.56 -14.28
C THR A 263 -14.55 -44.82 -13.79
N ASP A 264 -14.38 -44.95 -12.47
CA ASP A 264 -13.10 -45.26 -11.82
C ASP A 264 -13.23 -46.52 -10.95
N LYS A 265 -12.14 -47.30 -10.83
CA LYS A 265 -12.05 -48.48 -9.98
C LYS A 265 -10.76 -48.39 -9.14
N PRO A 266 -10.82 -48.16 -7.82
CA PRO A 266 -12.03 -47.93 -7.00
C PRO A 266 -12.79 -46.65 -7.37
N ALA A 267 -14.09 -46.63 -7.08
CA ALA A 267 -14.97 -45.49 -7.33
C ALA A 267 -14.75 -44.42 -6.25
N LYS A 268 -13.94 -43.41 -6.58
CA LYS A 268 -13.63 -42.26 -5.73
C LYS A 268 -14.71 -41.18 -5.77
N ILE A 269 -14.61 -40.15 -4.92
CA ILE A 269 -15.49 -38.96 -4.95
C ILE A 269 -15.50 -38.34 -6.37
N GLY A 270 -16.70 -38.13 -6.91
CA GLY A 270 -16.93 -37.65 -8.28
C GLY A 270 -17.05 -38.74 -9.34
N SER A 271 -16.78 -40.00 -9.00
CA SER A 271 -17.01 -41.14 -9.91
C SER A 271 -18.50 -41.32 -10.20
N VAL A 272 -18.83 -41.68 -11.44
CA VAL A 272 -20.21 -41.95 -11.85
C VAL A 272 -20.41 -43.46 -11.98
N ILE A 273 -21.28 -43.99 -11.12
CA ILE A 273 -21.75 -45.37 -11.17
C ILE A 273 -23.04 -45.40 -12.00
N SER A 274 -22.97 -46.05 -13.16
CA SER A 274 -24.10 -46.20 -14.08
C SER A 274 -24.74 -47.58 -13.91
N ILE A 275 -26.04 -47.59 -13.65
CA ILE A 275 -26.85 -48.80 -13.45
C ILE A 275 -27.89 -48.87 -14.56
N THR A 276 -27.85 -49.91 -15.37
CA THR A 276 -28.79 -50.14 -16.46
C THR A 276 -29.77 -51.25 -16.07
N LEU A 277 -31.06 -50.94 -16.14
CA LEU A 277 -32.20 -51.77 -15.82
C LEU A 277 -32.93 -52.17 -17.10
N ARG A 278 -33.42 -53.41 -17.15
CA ARG A 278 -34.21 -53.91 -18.28
C ARG A 278 -35.69 -53.96 -17.92
N SER A 279 -36.53 -53.45 -18.81
CA SER A 279 -37.99 -53.54 -18.69
C SER A 279 -38.53 -54.87 -19.20
N LYS A 280 -39.60 -55.35 -18.55
CA LYS A 280 -40.26 -56.62 -18.92
C LYS A 280 -41.29 -56.48 -20.04
N ASN A 281 -42.08 -55.41 -20.00
CA ASN A 281 -43.33 -55.30 -20.80
C ASN A 281 -43.28 -54.23 -21.91
N LEU A 282 -42.56 -53.12 -21.70
CA LEU A 282 -42.61 -51.94 -22.58
C LEU A 282 -41.21 -51.48 -22.96
N ARG A 283 -40.96 -51.32 -24.26
CA ARG A 283 -39.65 -50.88 -24.78
C ARG A 283 -39.33 -49.41 -24.48
N ASN A 284 -40.33 -48.58 -24.21
CA ASN A 284 -40.14 -47.16 -23.88
C ASN A 284 -41.32 -46.63 -23.03
N GLY A 285 -41.18 -45.41 -22.53
CA GLY A 285 -42.27 -44.68 -21.87
C GLY A 285 -42.37 -44.85 -20.35
N TYR A 286 -41.41 -45.50 -19.70
CA TYR A 286 -41.27 -45.41 -18.25
C TYR A 286 -40.53 -44.15 -17.83
N THR A 287 -40.98 -43.57 -16.72
CA THR A 287 -40.32 -42.45 -16.03
C THR A 287 -40.25 -42.76 -14.54
N GLY A 288 -39.30 -42.21 -13.81
CA GLY A 288 -39.20 -42.54 -12.39
C GLY A 288 -37.96 -41.99 -11.72
N ALA A 289 -37.82 -42.34 -10.45
CA ALA A 289 -36.65 -42.03 -9.66
C ALA A 289 -36.16 -43.25 -8.89
N CYS A 290 -34.85 -43.35 -8.75
CA CYS A 290 -34.16 -44.39 -8.03
C CYS A 290 -33.46 -43.84 -6.78
N GLU A 291 -33.23 -44.74 -5.84
CA GLU A 291 -32.41 -44.57 -4.66
C GLU A 291 -31.28 -45.60 -4.72
N VAL A 292 -30.02 -45.12 -4.64
CA VAL A 292 -28.81 -45.94 -4.67
C VAL A 292 -27.90 -45.48 -3.55
N ASN A 293 -27.40 -46.41 -2.73
CA ASN A 293 -26.52 -46.12 -1.60
C ASN A 293 -27.08 -45.05 -0.62
N GLY A 294 -28.42 -44.92 -0.51
CA GLY A 294 -29.11 -43.92 0.31
C GLY A 294 -29.32 -42.55 -0.36
N VAL A 295 -28.78 -42.33 -1.56
CA VAL A 295 -29.00 -41.12 -2.36
C VAL A 295 -30.31 -41.23 -3.13
N LYS A 296 -31.28 -40.37 -2.81
CA LYS A 296 -32.65 -40.38 -3.36
C LYS A 296 -32.79 -39.45 -4.55
N GLY A 297 -33.77 -39.76 -5.41
CA GLY A 297 -34.18 -38.85 -6.49
C GLY A 297 -33.33 -38.95 -7.76
N LEU A 298 -32.56 -40.03 -7.93
CA LEU A 298 -31.75 -40.26 -9.12
C LEU A 298 -32.68 -40.53 -10.30
N ALA A 299 -32.58 -39.74 -11.37
CA ALA A 299 -33.49 -39.85 -12.50
C ALA A 299 -33.32 -41.19 -13.23
N LEU A 300 -34.43 -41.85 -13.54
CA LEU A 300 -34.45 -43.02 -14.42
C LEU A 300 -34.63 -42.53 -15.86
N ILE A 301 -33.60 -42.69 -16.68
CA ILE A 301 -33.54 -42.18 -18.07
C ILE A 301 -33.66 -43.37 -19.03
N SER A 302 -34.53 -43.30 -20.02
CA SER A 302 -34.62 -44.33 -21.07
C SER A 302 -33.38 -44.27 -21.98
N ALA A 303 -32.69 -45.41 -22.14
CA ALA A 303 -31.61 -45.58 -23.08
C ALA A 303 -32.18 -46.17 -24.38
N GLU A 304 -32.58 -45.29 -25.31
CA GLU A 304 -33.07 -45.64 -26.65
C GLU A 304 -34.36 -46.53 -26.65
N ASP A 305 -35.02 -46.73 -27.79
CA ASP A 305 -36.33 -47.42 -27.91
C ASP A 305 -36.26 -48.96 -27.73
N ASP A 306 -35.34 -49.44 -26.89
CA ASP A 306 -34.93 -50.85 -26.77
C ASP A 306 -35.29 -51.51 -25.42
N GLY A 307 -35.93 -50.78 -24.51
CA GLY A 307 -36.40 -51.32 -23.22
C GLY A 307 -35.37 -51.27 -22.09
N PHE A 308 -34.28 -50.52 -22.28
CA PHE A 308 -33.26 -50.27 -21.25
C PHE A 308 -33.43 -48.90 -20.61
N TYR A 309 -33.21 -48.84 -19.30
CA TYR A 309 -33.33 -47.63 -18.50
C TYR A 309 -32.10 -47.48 -17.62
N MET A 310 -31.48 -46.31 -17.64
CA MET A 310 -30.25 -46.04 -16.90
C MET A 310 -30.54 -45.08 -15.75
N THR A 311 -29.94 -45.35 -14.59
CA THR A 311 -29.80 -44.39 -13.48
C THR A 311 -28.31 -44.19 -13.20
N GLN A 312 -27.93 -42.96 -12.87
CA GLN A 312 -26.54 -42.60 -12.59
C GLN A 312 -26.43 -42.11 -11.15
N TYR A 313 -25.56 -42.75 -10.38
CA TYR A 313 -25.19 -42.35 -9.03
C TYR A 313 -23.79 -41.76 -9.06
N THR A 314 -23.64 -40.50 -8.64
CA THR A 314 -22.32 -39.86 -8.51
C THR A 314 -21.89 -39.95 -7.06
N VAL A 315 -20.72 -40.54 -6.80
CA VAL A 315 -20.17 -40.69 -5.45
C VAL A 315 -19.86 -39.30 -4.88
N ALA A 316 -20.47 -38.96 -3.76
CA ALA A 316 -20.27 -37.69 -3.07
C ALA A 316 -19.52 -37.88 -1.75
N SER A 317 -18.85 -36.82 -1.27
CA SER A 317 -18.22 -36.84 0.04
C SER A 317 -19.29 -37.00 1.14
N GLY A 318 -19.10 -37.99 2.01
CA GLY A 318 -20.05 -38.35 3.06
C GLY A 318 -21.03 -39.47 2.68
N ASP A 319 -20.97 -39.97 1.44
CA ASP A 319 -21.58 -41.24 1.11
C ASP A 319 -20.88 -42.38 1.87
N ARG A 320 -21.53 -43.54 1.95
CA ARG A 320 -20.95 -44.69 2.66
C ARG A 320 -19.87 -45.35 1.79
N SER A 321 -18.63 -45.37 2.27
CA SER A 321 -17.54 -46.17 1.70
C SER A 321 -17.83 -47.67 1.84
N MET A 322 -17.42 -48.44 0.83
CA MET A 322 -17.75 -49.85 0.66
C MET A 322 -16.59 -50.60 0.02
N ASP A 323 -16.21 -51.74 0.58
CA ASP A 323 -15.17 -52.60 0.00
C ASP A 323 -15.66 -53.34 -1.25
N GLU A 324 -14.70 -53.82 -2.05
CA GLU A 324 -14.99 -54.69 -3.20
C GLU A 324 -15.74 -55.96 -2.77
N GLY A 325 -16.79 -56.34 -3.51
CA GLY A 325 -17.64 -57.50 -3.19
C GLY A 325 -18.77 -57.23 -2.20
N SER A 326 -18.88 -56.01 -1.67
CA SER A 326 -20.03 -55.55 -0.87
C SER A 326 -21.31 -55.40 -1.70
N THR A 327 -22.46 -55.22 -1.02
CA THR A 327 -23.77 -55.07 -1.66
C THR A 327 -24.37 -53.68 -1.42
N VAL A 328 -24.88 -53.06 -2.49
CA VAL A 328 -25.58 -51.77 -2.46
C VAL A 328 -27.05 -51.97 -2.79
N LYS A 329 -27.93 -51.36 -1.99
CA LYS A 329 -29.38 -51.40 -2.21
C LYS A 329 -29.78 -50.46 -3.34
N LEU A 330 -30.50 -50.99 -4.33
CA LEU A 330 -31.18 -50.25 -5.38
C LEU A 330 -32.69 -50.30 -5.13
N GLU A 331 -33.33 -49.13 -5.06
CA GLU A 331 -34.80 -49.02 -5.02
C GLU A 331 -35.28 -48.02 -6.06
N CYS A 332 -36.04 -48.46 -7.06
CA CYS A 332 -36.58 -47.60 -8.10
C CYS A 332 -38.10 -47.57 -8.06
N THR A 333 -38.68 -46.37 -8.11
CA THR A 333 -40.12 -46.17 -8.32
C THR A 333 -40.35 -45.71 -9.76
N VAL A 334 -41.07 -46.52 -10.52
CA VAL A 334 -41.25 -46.39 -11.97
C VAL A 334 -42.72 -46.12 -12.27
N LEU A 335 -42.99 -45.25 -13.24
CA LEU A 335 -44.30 -44.86 -13.71
C LEU A 335 -44.42 -45.07 -15.22
N ASN A 336 -45.55 -45.60 -15.68
CA ASN A 336 -45.89 -45.60 -17.11
C ASN A 336 -46.61 -44.29 -17.51
N GLN A 337 -46.92 -44.15 -18.80
CA GLN A 337 -47.65 -42.98 -19.34
C GLN A 337 -49.09 -42.83 -18.79
N ALA A 338 -49.70 -43.92 -18.28
CA ALA A 338 -51.02 -43.90 -17.65
C ALA A 338 -50.97 -43.47 -16.15
N GLY A 339 -49.77 -43.34 -15.58
CA GLY A 339 -49.53 -42.98 -14.19
C GLY A 339 -49.58 -44.15 -13.20
N ASN A 340 -49.57 -45.40 -13.68
CA ASN A 340 -49.44 -46.60 -12.86
C ASN A 340 -48.02 -46.67 -12.31
N THR A 341 -47.86 -47.05 -11.04
CA THR A 341 -46.55 -47.11 -10.37
C THR A 341 -46.12 -48.54 -10.10
N TYR A 342 -44.81 -48.81 -10.17
CA TYR A 342 -44.18 -50.07 -9.78
C TYR A 342 -42.91 -49.77 -8.98
N ARG A 343 -42.63 -50.60 -7.97
CA ARG A 343 -41.44 -50.46 -7.13
C ARG A 343 -40.53 -51.66 -7.32
N TYR A 344 -39.35 -51.41 -7.86
CA TYR A 344 -38.28 -52.40 -8.04
C TYR A 344 -37.28 -52.29 -6.90
N LYS A 345 -36.81 -53.43 -6.39
CA LYS A 345 -35.77 -53.50 -5.35
C LYS A 345 -34.80 -54.64 -5.65
N GLU A 346 -33.51 -54.36 -5.56
CA GLU A 346 -32.44 -55.35 -5.74
C GLU A 346 -31.20 -54.99 -4.91
N ASP A 347 -30.50 -56.00 -4.41
CA ASP A 347 -29.20 -55.84 -3.74
C ASP A 347 -28.09 -56.11 -4.77
N LEU A 348 -27.37 -55.07 -5.19
CA LEU A 348 -26.35 -55.13 -6.22
C LEU A 348 -25.00 -55.49 -5.63
N GLN A 349 -24.36 -56.56 -6.12
CA GLN A 349 -22.99 -56.89 -5.74
C GLN A 349 -22.00 -56.05 -6.56
N LEU A 350 -21.10 -55.33 -5.89
CA LEU A 350 -20.10 -54.49 -6.54
C LEU A 350 -18.83 -55.29 -6.88
N ASP A 351 -18.32 -55.13 -8.10
CA ASP A 351 -17.01 -55.63 -8.56
C ASP A 351 -15.89 -54.58 -8.40
N PHE A 352 -16.14 -53.53 -7.63
CA PHE A 352 -15.20 -52.47 -7.28
C PHE A 352 -15.54 -51.93 -5.89
N ALA A 353 -14.56 -51.34 -5.20
CA ALA A 353 -14.80 -50.59 -3.96
C ALA A 353 -15.32 -49.18 -4.25
N ILE A 354 -16.13 -48.62 -3.35
CA ILE A 354 -16.54 -47.21 -3.34
C ILE A 354 -15.79 -46.54 -2.20
N ASP A 355 -15.00 -45.52 -2.52
CA ASP A 355 -14.32 -44.70 -1.52
C ASP A 355 -14.88 -43.27 -1.55
N ALA A 356 -15.72 -42.97 -0.57
CA ALA A 356 -16.38 -41.69 -0.41
C ALA A 356 -15.72 -40.82 0.67
N GLU A 357 -14.58 -41.27 1.20
CA GLU A 357 -13.74 -40.55 2.16
C GLU A 357 -12.48 -40.07 1.43
N GLY A 358 -12.09 -38.83 1.67
CA GLY A 358 -10.86 -38.27 1.10
C GLY A 358 -9.97 -37.74 2.20
N PRO A 359 -8.69 -37.46 1.91
CA PRO A 359 -7.73 -37.03 2.92
C PRO A 359 -8.18 -35.71 3.56
N VAL A 360 -8.37 -35.71 4.88
CA VAL A 360 -8.78 -34.52 5.65
C VAL A 360 -7.58 -33.92 6.37
N ILE A 361 -7.16 -32.72 5.96
CA ILE A 361 -6.06 -31.98 6.57
C ILE A 361 -6.54 -31.32 7.88
N VAL A 362 -5.87 -31.63 8.99
CA VAL A 362 -6.14 -31.05 10.32
C VAL A 362 -5.30 -29.80 10.56
N SER A 363 -4.01 -29.88 10.24
CA SER A 363 -3.11 -28.74 10.40
C SER A 363 -1.95 -28.80 9.42
N THR A 364 -1.58 -27.63 8.90
CA THR A 364 -0.33 -27.40 8.18
C THR A 364 0.46 -26.35 8.95
N GLY A 365 1.67 -26.68 9.36
CA GLY A 365 2.50 -25.79 10.19
C GLY A 365 3.99 -25.99 9.95
N ILE A 366 4.78 -25.02 10.40
CA ILE A 366 6.25 -25.12 10.30
C ILE A 366 6.79 -25.88 11.50
N LEU A 367 7.30 -27.08 11.26
CA LEU A 367 7.91 -27.92 12.29
C LEU A 367 9.28 -27.39 12.68
N PHE A 368 10.12 -27.11 11.68
CA PHE A 368 11.50 -26.69 11.89
C PHE A 368 11.94 -25.67 10.84
N SER A 369 12.86 -24.79 11.24
CA SER A 369 13.60 -23.94 10.32
C SER A 369 15.02 -23.81 10.86
N SER A 370 16.02 -24.00 9.98
CA SER A 370 17.43 -23.89 10.35
C SER A 370 17.78 -22.51 10.91
N ASP A 371 17.17 -21.46 10.37
CA ASP A 371 17.46 -20.07 10.70
C ASP A 371 16.16 -19.28 10.87
N ARG A 372 16.10 -18.46 11.92
CA ARG A 372 14.96 -17.57 12.20
C ARG A 372 15.45 -16.14 12.39
N PRO A 373 15.28 -15.24 11.41
CA PRO A 373 14.55 -15.42 10.14
C PRO A 373 15.27 -16.29 9.11
N ALA A 374 14.49 -16.91 8.24
CA ALA A 374 15.03 -17.70 7.13
C ALA A 374 15.76 -16.80 6.12
N HIS A 375 16.84 -17.28 5.53
CA HIS A 375 17.61 -16.59 4.49
C HIS A 375 17.97 -17.56 3.37
N GLU A 376 18.66 -17.09 2.33
CA GLU A 376 19.19 -17.97 1.27
C GLU A 376 20.03 -19.10 1.91
N GLY A 377 19.71 -20.35 1.55
CA GLY A 377 20.32 -21.56 2.11
C GLY A 377 19.62 -22.15 3.33
N SER A 378 18.65 -21.47 3.94
CA SER A 378 17.90 -22.03 5.08
C SER A 378 17.06 -23.24 4.67
N ILE A 379 16.96 -24.21 5.56
CA ILE A 379 16.13 -25.42 5.41
C ILE A 379 14.88 -25.24 6.28
N ILE A 380 13.71 -25.39 5.68
CA ILE A 380 12.41 -25.26 6.32
C ILE A 380 11.68 -26.60 6.19
N GLU A 381 11.27 -27.17 7.31
CA GLU A 381 10.45 -28.38 7.35
C GLU A 381 9.01 -28.02 7.72
N ILE A 382 8.10 -28.37 6.82
CA ILE A 382 6.66 -28.12 6.94
C ILE A 382 6.00 -29.46 7.25
N GLN A 383 5.18 -29.49 8.29
CA GLN A 383 4.39 -30.66 8.67
C GLN A 383 2.94 -30.49 8.24
N ILE A 384 2.42 -31.49 7.55
CA ILE A 384 1.00 -31.64 7.22
C ILE A 384 0.48 -32.79 8.07
N SER A 385 -0.51 -32.51 8.91
CA SER A 385 -1.18 -33.51 9.75
C SER A 385 -2.59 -33.78 9.23
N LEU A 386 -2.93 -35.07 9.12
CA LEU A 386 -4.22 -35.55 8.66
C LEU A 386 -5.08 -36.01 9.84
N LYS A 387 -6.39 -36.09 9.62
CA LYS A 387 -7.35 -36.58 10.62
C LYS A 387 -7.21 -38.08 10.83
N ASP A 388 -7.06 -38.82 9.75
CA ASP A 388 -7.01 -40.28 9.69
C ASP A 388 -5.64 -40.76 9.14
N ASP A 389 -5.32 -42.04 9.31
CA ASP A 389 -4.05 -42.65 8.87
C ASP A 389 -4.11 -42.97 7.37
N GLU A 390 -3.17 -42.43 6.59
CA GLU A 390 -3.16 -42.50 5.13
C GLU A 390 -1.80 -42.96 4.59
N PRO A 391 -1.42 -44.25 4.77
CA PRO A 391 -0.06 -44.75 4.51
C PRO A 391 0.37 -44.71 3.03
N HIS A 392 -0.55 -44.43 2.11
CA HIS A 392 -0.32 -44.40 0.66
C HIS A 392 -0.57 -43.02 0.03
N LEU A 393 -0.60 -41.97 0.86
CA LEU A 393 -0.72 -40.59 0.40
C LEU A 393 0.53 -40.17 -0.40
N HIS A 394 0.30 -39.57 -1.56
CA HIS A 394 1.35 -39.06 -2.44
C HIS A 394 0.93 -37.75 -3.09
N ILE A 395 1.84 -37.04 -3.75
CA ILE A 395 1.49 -35.84 -4.53
C ILE A 395 0.73 -36.28 -5.78
N ALA A 396 -0.39 -35.61 -6.08
CA ALA A 396 -1.26 -35.97 -7.18
C ALA A 396 -0.52 -35.97 -8.52
N LYS A 397 -0.78 -36.97 -9.36
CA LYS A 397 -0.12 -37.10 -10.69
C LYS A 397 -0.42 -35.87 -11.56
N ASN A 398 0.62 -35.30 -12.19
CA ASN A 398 0.59 -34.06 -12.99
C ASN A 398 0.28 -32.76 -12.22
N GLN A 399 0.37 -32.78 -10.89
CA GLN A 399 0.36 -31.59 -10.05
C GLN A 399 1.71 -31.49 -9.33
N SER A 400 2.11 -30.27 -8.97
CA SER A 400 3.33 -30.03 -8.18
C SER A 400 2.97 -29.41 -6.83
N CYS A 401 3.65 -29.87 -5.79
CA CYS A 401 3.70 -29.26 -4.48
C CYS A 401 4.73 -28.13 -4.51
N LEU A 402 4.23 -26.90 -4.44
CA LEU A 402 5.02 -25.67 -4.52
C LEU A 402 5.07 -25.01 -3.14
N VAL A 403 6.28 -24.68 -2.69
CA VAL A 403 6.49 -23.78 -1.56
C VAL A 403 7.27 -22.59 -2.10
N ASN A 404 6.74 -21.37 -1.92
CA ASN A 404 7.35 -20.16 -2.46
C ASN A 404 7.68 -20.23 -3.96
N ASN A 405 6.77 -20.83 -4.74
CA ASN A 405 6.91 -21.06 -6.19
C ASN A 405 8.07 -22.00 -6.58
N VAL A 406 8.55 -22.84 -5.65
CA VAL A 406 9.56 -23.88 -5.89
C VAL A 406 8.94 -25.25 -5.68
N SER A 407 9.12 -26.16 -6.65
CA SER A 407 8.70 -27.56 -6.49
C SER A 407 9.52 -28.25 -5.41
N VAL A 408 8.81 -28.84 -4.45
CA VAL A 408 9.34 -29.61 -3.32
C VAL A 408 8.86 -31.06 -3.38
N ASP A 409 8.46 -31.53 -4.57
CA ASP A 409 7.82 -32.84 -4.79
C ASP A 409 8.65 -34.00 -4.25
N HIS A 410 9.97 -33.93 -4.44
CA HIS A 410 10.93 -34.96 -4.01
C HIS A 410 11.13 -35.05 -2.50
N SER A 411 10.65 -34.06 -1.74
CA SER A 411 10.84 -33.99 -0.28
C SER A 411 9.63 -34.50 0.52
N PHE A 412 8.52 -34.82 -0.15
CA PHE A 412 7.30 -35.29 0.50
C PHE A 412 7.51 -36.68 1.10
N THR A 413 7.48 -36.78 2.43
CA THR A 413 7.77 -38.02 3.16
C THR A 413 6.81 -38.22 4.32
N GLN A 414 6.44 -39.45 4.61
CA GLN A 414 5.64 -39.77 5.80
C GLN A 414 6.54 -39.80 7.04
N SER A 415 6.17 -39.03 8.07
CA SER A 415 6.90 -38.97 9.35
C SER A 415 6.24 -39.84 10.43
N SER A 416 4.92 -39.88 10.47
CA SER A 416 4.11 -40.76 11.34
C SER A 416 2.82 -41.16 10.61
N ALA A 417 2.01 -42.04 11.21
CA ALA A 417 0.73 -42.50 10.65
C ALA A 417 -0.08 -41.34 10.04
N ASN A 418 -0.30 -40.27 10.82
CA ASN A 418 -1.13 -39.14 10.41
C ASN A 418 -0.32 -37.87 10.13
N SER A 419 0.99 -37.95 9.84
CA SER A 419 1.79 -36.74 9.57
C SER A 419 2.83 -36.94 8.49
N PHE A 420 2.90 -35.95 7.60
CA PHE A 420 3.77 -35.88 6.44
C PHE A 420 4.65 -34.64 6.53
N LEU A 421 5.89 -34.76 6.07
CA LEU A 421 6.88 -33.69 6.04
C LEU A 421 7.23 -33.30 4.61
N ILE A 422 7.45 -32.01 4.43
CA ILE A 422 7.98 -31.41 3.20
C ILE A 422 9.18 -30.56 3.60
N THR A 423 10.27 -30.70 2.87
CA THR A 423 11.50 -29.93 3.10
C THR A 423 11.69 -28.93 1.97
N TYR A 424 11.66 -27.64 2.32
CA TYR A 424 11.92 -26.53 1.42
C TYR A 424 13.27 -25.90 1.74
N MET A 425 14.13 -25.78 0.72
CA MET A 425 15.40 -25.05 0.82
C MET A 425 15.26 -23.70 0.13
N VAL A 426 15.57 -22.62 0.84
CA VAL A 426 15.42 -21.25 0.33
C VAL A 426 16.51 -20.93 -0.69
N GLY A 427 16.14 -20.73 -1.95
CA GLY A 427 17.06 -20.36 -3.03
C GLY A 427 17.36 -18.86 -3.12
N LYS A 428 18.24 -18.51 -4.05
CA LYS A 428 18.65 -17.12 -4.32
C LYS A 428 17.48 -16.26 -4.76
N GLY A 429 17.30 -15.10 -4.13
CA GLY A 429 16.18 -14.18 -4.41
C GLY A 429 14.81 -14.74 -4.03
N GLN A 430 14.76 -15.82 -3.23
CA GLN A 430 13.51 -16.40 -2.75
C GLN A 430 13.20 -15.98 -1.32
N ALA A 431 14.16 -15.44 -0.57
CA ALA A 431 14.03 -15.03 0.83
C ALA A 431 13.23 -13.73 1.04
N HIS A 432 12.01 -13.66 0.49
CA HIS A 432 11.15 -12.48 0.47
C HIS A 432 9.70 -12.79 0.85
N TRP A 433 9.47 -13.13 2.12
CA TRP A 433 8.10 -13.24 2.62
C TRP A 433 8.00 -12.75 4.06
N LYS A 434 6.87 -12.12 4.38
CA LYS A 434 6.54 -11.64 5.71
C LYS A 434 6.10 -12.81 6.60
N ALA A 435 6.07 -12.59 7.91
CA ALA A 435 5.47 -13.55 8.84
C ALA A 435 4.01 -13.77 8.42
N GLY A 436 3.61 -15.04 8.34
CA GLY A 436 2.28 -15.48 7.91
C GLY A 436 2.10 -15.57 6.41
N ALA A 437 3.09 -15.14 5.61
CA ALA A 437 2.94 -14.92 4.17
C ALA A 437 3.81 -15.84 3.29
N LEU A 438 4.36 -16.94 3.83
CA LEU A 438 5.01 -17.97 3.02
C LEU A 438 3.92 -18.71 2.20
N PRO A 439 3.91 -18.64 0.86
CA PRO A 439 2.88 -19.31 0.09
C PRO A 439 3.21 -20.80 -0.05
N ILE A 440 2.17 -21.64 0.07
CA ILE A 440 2.22 -23.08 -0.11
C ILE A 440 1.05 -23.48 -1.01
N HIS A 441 1.29 -24.39 -1.96
CA HIS A 441 0.25 -24.99 -2.78
C HIS A 441 0.63 -26.43 -3.10
N CYS A 442 -0.02 -27.39 -2.45
CA CYS A 442 0.22 -28.81 -2.66
C CYS A 442 -1.08 -29.57 -2.82
N VAL A 443 -1.17 -30.35 -3.90
CA VAL A 443 -2.30 -31.26 -4.15
C VAL A 443 -1.86 -32.67 -3.78
N ILE A 444 -2.37 -33.17 -2.66
CA ILE A 444 -2.11 -34.53 -2.17
C ILE A 444 -3.23 -35.46 -2.60
N GLN A 445 -2.91 -36.73 -2.84
CA GLN A 445 -3.78 -37.75 -3.39
C GLN A 445 -3.62 -39.06 -2.61
N ASP A 446 -4.73 -39.66 -2.21
CA ASP A 446 -4.76 -40.97 -1.53
C ASP A 446 -4.61 -42.14 -2.53
N ALA A 447 -4.70 -43.37 -2.04
CA ALA A 447 -4.60 -44.58 -2.87
C ALA A 447 -5.78 -44.75 -3.84
N ALA A 448 -6.99 -44.32 -3.46
CA ALA A 448 -8.19 -44.41 -4.29
C ALA A 448 -8.25 -43.30 -5.36
N GLY A 449 -7.47 -42.25 -5.17
CA GLY A 449 -7.32 -41.12 -6.07
C GLY A 449 -8.12 -39.88 -5.69
N ASN A 450 -8.68 -39.80 -4.48
CA ASN A 450 -9.26 -38.55 -3.95
C ASN A 450 -8.13 -37.56 -3.63
N THR A 451 -8.40 -36.26 -3.82
CA THR A 451 -7.40 -35.21 -3.65
C THR A 451 -7.79 -34.22 -2.56
N ALA A 452 -6.80 -33.73 -1.80
CA ALA A 452 -6.92 -32.57 -0.94
C ALA A 452 -5.87 -31.51 -1.28
N VAL A 453 -6.21 -30.24 -1.07
CA VAL A 453 -5.34 -29.11 -1.39
C VAL A 453 -4.86 -28.46 -0.10
N VAL A 454 -3.54 -28.29 0.02
CA VAL A 454 -2.88 -27.47 1.03
C VAL A 454 -2.52 -26.14 0.37
N ASP A 455 -3.29 -25.11 0.63
CA ASP A 455 -3.14 -23.76 0.04
C ASP A 455 -2.76 -22.67 1.06
N HIS A 456 -2.79 -22.98 2.35
CA HIS A 456 -2.39 -22.08 3.42
C HIS A 456 -1.88 -22.83 4.66
N PHE A 457 -1.14 -22.11 5.49
CA PHE A 457 -0.74 -22.58 6.82
C PHE A 457 -1.89 -22.39 7.82
N THR A 458 -2.11 -23.38 8.68
CA THR A 458 -3.14 -23.32 9.74
C THR A 458 -2.62 -22.69 11.03
N ASP A 459 -1.29 -22.64 11.21
CA ASP A 459 -0.68 -21.81 12.24
C ASP A 459 -0.57 -20.36 11.74
N GLN A 460 -0.36 -19.41 12.65
CA GLN A 460 -0.08 -18.01 12.24
C GLN A 460 1.23 -17.87 11.44
N ASN A 461 1.96 -18.97 11.23
CA ASN A 461 3.23 -19.07 10.54
C ASN A 461 4.13 -17.86 10.81
N THR A 462 4.71 -17.76 12.01
CA THR A 462 5.50 -16.58 12.39
C THR A 462 6.86 -16.51 11.70
N LEU A 463 7.21 -17.48 10.84
CA LEU A 463 8.46 -17.50 10.11
C LEU A 463 8.41 -16.48 8.97
N PHE A 464 9.35 -15.55 9.00
CA PHE A 464 9.59 -14.59 7.92
C PHE A 464 10.98 -14.82 7.35
N ALA A 465 11.17 -14.48 6.07
CA ALA A 465 12.47 -14.55 5.42
C ALA A 465 13.05 -13.17 5.10
N ARG A 466 14.38 -13.11 5.09
CA ARG A 466 15.18 -11.94 4.74
C ARG A 466 16.22 -12.35 3.70
N GLU A 467 16.34 -11.59 2.61
CA GLU A 467 17.60 -11.56 1.85
C GLU A 467 18.71 -11.22 2.82
N LEU A 468 19.81 -11.99 2.76
CA LEU A 468 20.91 -12.01 3.73
C LEU A 468 21.00 -10.73 4.55
N LYS A 469 20.79 -10.86 5.86
CA LYS A 469 21.28 -9.90 6.83
C LYS A 469 22.77 -9.68 6.46
N PRO A 470 23.23 -8.47 6.09
CA PRO A 470 24.65 -8.20 6.11
C PRO A 470 25.09 -8.54 7.53
N VAL A 471 26.06 -9.45 7.65
CA VAL A 471 26.61 -9.93 8.91
C VAL A 471 26.71 -8.75 9.88
N GLU A 472 25.79 -8.67 10.84
CA GLU A 472 26.01 -7.91 12.06
C GLU A 472 27.08 -8.73 12.76
N LEU A 473 28.31 -8.20 12.80
CA LEU A 473 29.38 -8.84 13.54
C LEU A 473 28.87 -9.03 14.97
N GLU A 474 28.70 -10.29 15.36
CA GLU A 474 28.61 -10.62 16.78
C GLU A 474 29.92 -10.17 17.44
N ALA A 475 29.91 -9.88 18.74
CA ALA A 475 31.08 -9.35 19.44
C ALA A 475 32.35 -10.20 19.24
N ASP A 476 32.20 -11.47 18.88
CA ASP A 476 33.25 -12.42 18.58
C ASP A 476 33.99 -12.14 17.25
N ASP A 477 33.30 -11.62 16.23
CA ASP A 477 33.90 -11.37 14.90
C ASP A 477 34.89 -10.19 14.92
N VAL A 478 34.66 -9.19 15.78
CA VAL A 478 35.56 -8.01 15.93
C VAL A 478 36.86 -8.39 16.61
N ILE A 479 36.86 -9.50 17.36
CA ILE A 479 38.03 -10.04 18.06
C ILE A 479 38.81 -11.03 17.16
N SER A 480 38.20 -11.47 16.04
CA SER A 480 38.82 -12.36 15.06
C SER A 480 39.74 -11.61 14.08
N TRP A 481 40.77 -12.30 13.55
CA TRP A 481 41.68 -11.73 12.56
C TRP A 481 41.01 -11.47 11.19
N ASP A 482 39.80 -12.00 10.97
CA ASP A 482 39.03 -11.87 9.72
C ASP A 482 38.40 -10.48 9.53
N TYR A 483 38.41 -9.64 10.58
CA TYR A 483 38.02 -8.23 10.49
C TYR A 483 38.95 -7.42 9.58
N PHE A 484 40.24 -7.78 9.50
CA PHE A 484 41.21 -7.05 8.69
C PHE A 484 41.23 -7.56 7.24
N PRO A 485 41.25 -6.67 6.23
CA PRO A 485 41.30 -7.08 4.84
C PRO A 485 42.61 -7.83 4.53
N ASP A 486 42.52 -8.79 3.61
CA ASP A 486 43.65 -9.57 3.12
C ASP A 486 44.76 -8.65 2.57
N LYS A 487 46.03 -9.04 2.72
CA LYS A 487 47.19 -8.22 2.27
C LYS A 487 47.09 -7.81 0.80
N LEU A 488 46.60 -8.71 -0.06
CA LEU A 488 46.41 -8.44 -1.48
C LEU A 488 45.33 -7.38 -1.72
N LEU A 489 44.25 -7.42 -0.95
CA LEU A 489 43.17 -6.44 -1.04
C LEU A 489 43.64 -5.04 -0.60
N ILE A 490 44.45 -4.96 0.46
CA ILE A 490 45.07 -3.69 0.91
C ILE A 490 45.96 -3.10 -0.19
N ILE A 491 46.81 -3.90 -0.82
CA ILE A 491 47.70 -3.45 -1.90
C ILE A 491 46.88 -3.00 -3.11
N SER A 492 45.85 -3.77 -3.49
CA SER A 492 44.96 -3.44 -4.60
C SER A 492 44.23 -2.12 -4.35
N PHE A 493 43.71 -1.93 -3.14
CA PHE A 493 43.06 -0.68 -2.75
C PHE A 493 44.03 0.51 -2.70
N LEU A 494 45.28 0.31 -2.27
CA LEU A 494 46.30 1.36 -2.28
C LEU A 494 46.60 1.84 -3.72
N ILE A 495 46.70 0.92 -4.68
CA ILE A 495 46.87 1.26 -6.10
C ILE A 495 45.68 2.08 -6.59
N VAL A 496 44.46 1.63 -6.26
CA VAL A 496 43.21 2.34 -6.58
C VAL A 496 43.18 3.74 -5.96
N ALA A 497 43.61 3.90 -4.70
CA ALA A 497 43.67 5.17 -4.02
C ALA A 497 44.68 6.13 -4.69
N ILE A 498 45.85 5.64 -5.12
CA ILE A 498 46.83 6.45 -5.87
C ILE A 498 46.28 6.86 -7.24
N ALA A 499 45.59 5.96 -7.93
CA ALA A 499 44.91 6.26 -9.20
C ALA A 499 43.82 7.32 -8.99
N SER A 500 42.97 7.16 -7.98
CA SER A 500 41.93 8.10 -7.55
C SER A 500 42.50 9.49 -7.23
N HIS A 501 43.61 9.55 -6.49
CA HIS A 501 44.35 10.79 -6.23
C HIS A 501 44.87 11.47 -7.51
N THR A 502 45.24 10.69 -8.52
CA THR A 502 45.79 11.22 -9.77
C THR A 502 44.67 11.72 -10.70
N ILE A 503 43.62 10.92 -10.88
CA ILE A 503 42.45 11.25 -11.70
C ILE A 503 41.72 12.49 -11.15
N SER A 504 41.64 12.65 -9.82
CA SER A 504 40.98 13.80 -9.20
C SER A 504 41.60 15.15 -9.55
N LYS A 505 42.87 15.20 -9.95
CA LYS A 505 43.55 16.45 -10.36
C LYS A 505 42.96 17.03 -11.64
N VAL A 506 42.29 16.23 -12.46
CA VAL A 506 41.60 16.67 -13.68
C VAL A 506 40.33 17.46 -13.34
N CYS A 507 39.63 17.12 -12.26
CA CYS A 507 38.35 17.74 -11.90
C CYS A 507 38.43 19.28 -11.74
N PRO A 508 39.43 19.84 -11.03
CA PRO A 508 39.59 21.29 -10.92
C PRO A 508 39.76 22.01 -12.26
N HIS A 509 40.31 21.36 -13.30
CA HIS A 509 40.47 21.95 -14.64
C HIS A 509 39.14 22.12 -15.37
N ILE A 510 38.15 21.26 -15.08
CA ILE A 510 36.78 21.35 -15.61
C ILE A 510 35.82 22.07 -14.66
N GLY A 511 36.35 22.72 -13.61
CA GLY A 511 35.56 23.50 -12.64
C GLY A 511 34.98 22.69 -11.47
N LEU A 512 35.16 21.37 -11.44
CA LEU A 512 34.66 20.48 -10.39
C LEU A 512 35.66 20.33 -9.22
N PRO A 513 35.22 20.14 -7.97
CA PRO A 513 36.12 19.86 -6.86
C PRO A 513 36.80 18.50 -6.97
N ARG A 514 37.95 18.34 -6.30
CA ARG A 514 38.71 17.07 -6.33
C ARG A 514 37.91 15.85 -5.84
N ILE A 515 37.01 16.04 -4.87
CA ILE A 515 36.18 14.96 -4.32
C ILE A 515 35.36 14.26 -5.40
N THR A 516 34.84 15.02 -6.38
CA THR A 516 34.06 14.46 -7.48
C THR A 516 34.87 13.40 -8.24
N GLY A 517 36.17 13.62 -8.43
CA GLY A 517 37.06 12.65 -9.08
C GLY A 517 37.30 11.39 -8.25
N TYR A 518 37.30 11.48 -6.91
CA TYR A 518 37.43 10.31 -6.04
C TYR A 518 36.22 9.38 -6.17
N ILE A 519 35.02 9.97 -6.14
CA ILE A 519 33.76 9.23 -6.27
C ILE A 519 33.65 8.58 -7.65
N ILE A 520 33.95 9.33 -8.72
CA ILE A 520 33.94 8.80 -10.10
C ILE A 520 34.92 7.64 -10.23
N THR A 521 36.14 7.76 -9.69
CA THR A 521 37.11 6.66 -9.74
C THR A 521 36.61 5.43 -8.98
N GLY A 522 35.98 5.63 -7.81
CA GLY A 522 35.33 4.55 -7.06
C GLY A 522 34.25 3.82 -7.87
N ILE A 523 33.37 4.58 -8.54
CA ILE A 523 32.31 4.02 -9.41
C ILE A 523 32.92 3.19 -10.54
N LEU A 524 33.97 3.70 -11.19
CA LEU A 524 34.64 3.01 -12.29
C LEU A 524 35.29 1.70 -11.83
N VAL A 525 35.98 1.70 -10.69
CA VAL A 525 36.71 0.53 -10.18
C VAL A 525 35.79 -0.48 -9.48
N GLY A 526 34.65 -0.03 -8.97
CA GLY A 526 33.69 -0.84 -8.24
C GLY A 526 33.01 -1.96 -9.06
N PRO A 527 32.12 -2.74 -8.43
CA PRO A 527 31.61 -3.99 -8.96
C PRO A 527 30.75 -3.85 -10.23
N TYR A 528 30.22 -2.66 -10.50
CA TYR A 528 29.24 -2.41 -11.57
C TYR A 528 29.84 -1.92 -12.89
N VAL A 529 31.07 -1.39 -12.90
CA VAL A 529 31.71 -0.87 -14.14
C VAL A 529 32.88 -1.75 -14.56
N LEU A 530 34.03 -1.65 -13.88
CA LEU A 530 35.20 -2.49 -14.20
C LEU A 530 35.25 -3.78 -13.37
N ASN A 531 34.50 -3.86 -12.27
CA ASN A 531 34.53 -4.96 -11.31
C ASN A 531 35.96 -5.32 -10.85
N PHE A 532 36.81 -4.30 -10.70
CA PHE A 532 38.17 -4.47 -10.20
C PHE A 532 38.18 -4.66 -8.68
N LEU A 533 37.18 -4.09 -7.98
CA LEU A 533 36.82 -4.42 -6.60
C LEU A 533 35.43 -5.04 -6.60
N SER A 534 35.34 -6.32 -6.25
CA SER A 534 34.06 -7.03 -6.13
C SER A 534 33.26 -6.56 -4.91
N ALA A 535 31.94 -6.80 -4.92
CA ALA A 535 31.07 -6.43 -3.79
C ALA A 535 31.46 -7.09 -2.45
N VAL A 536 32.13 -8.24 -2.49
CA VAL A 536 32.66 -8.92 -1.29
C VAL A 536 33.91 -8.18 -0.78
N GLU A 537 34.82 -7.82 -1.69
CA GLU A 537 36.05 -7.09 -1.36
C GLU A 537 35.77 -5.69 -0.84
N VAL A 538 34.83 -4.97 -1.46
CA VAL A 538 34.40 -3.65 -0.97
C VAL A 538 33.85 -3.74 0.46
N ARG A 539 33.13 -4.81 0.81
CA ARG A 539 32.66 -5.06 2.19
C ARG A 539 33.81 -5.33 3.16
N LYS A 540 34.85 -6.06 2.75
CA LYS A 540 36.07 -6.29 3.57
C LYS A 540 36.88 -5.01 3.81
N LEU A 541 36.69 -3.96 3.00
CA LEU A 541 37.34 -2.64 3.21
C LEU A 541 36.66 -1.78 4.30
N ARG A 542 35.67 -2.33 5.03
CA ARG A 542 34.95 -1.65 6.11
C ARG A 542 35.86 -0.97 7.14
N VAL A 543 37.01 -1.57 7.48
CA VAL A 543 37.98 -0.96 8.42
C VAL A 543 38.43 0.43 7.96
N ILE A 544 38.66 0.60 6.66
CA ILE A 544 39.08 1.87 6.06
C ILE A 544 37.93 2.88 6.09
N ASP A 545 36.70 2.41 5.88
CA ASP A 545 35.49 3.24 5.96
C ASP A 545 35.25 3.74 7.40
N GLU A 546 35.29 2.85 8.40
CA GLU A 546 35.13 3.20 9.83
C GLU A 546 36.23 4.15 10.32
N LEU A 547 37.49 3.88 9.95
CA LEU A 547 38.62 4.77 10.22
C LEU A 547 38.39 6.16 9.63
N SER A 548 37.85 6.21 8.41
CA SER A 548 37.58 7.47 7.72
C SER A 548 36.43 8.24 8.37
N LEU A 549 35.32 7.57 8.70
CA LEU A 549 34.18 8.17 9.41
C LEU A 549 34.59 8.73 10.78
N ALA A 550 35.41 7.99 11.52
CA ALA A 550 35.93 8.43 12.80
C ALA A 550 36.80 9.70 12.69
N TYR A 551 37.69 9.74 11.70
CA TYR A 551 38.49 10.94 11.40
C TYR A 551 37.62 12.12 10.98
N ILE A 552 36.62 11.89 10.13
CA ILE A 552 35.68 12.93 9.68
C ILE A 552 34.91 13.50 10.87
N GLY A 553 34.40 12.64 11.77
CA GLY A 553 33.74 13.07 13.00
C GLY A 553 34.64 13.91 13.90
N LEU A 554 35.86 13.44 14.16
CA LEU A 554 36.86 14.19 14.94
C LEU A 554 37.19 15.55 14.32
N THR A 555 37.38 15.60 13.00
CA THR A 555 37.74 16.83 12.29
C THR A 555 36.56 17.81 12.29
N ALA A 556 35.33 17.35 12.02
CA ALA A 556 34.14 18.17 12.09
C ALA A 556 33.94 18.76 13.50
N GLY A 557 34.09 17.93 14.52
CA GLY A 557 34.07 18.35 15.92
C GLY A 557 35.12 19.41 16.23
N SER A 558 36.37 19.19 15.80
CA SER A 558 37.48 20.11 16.08
C SER A 558 37.28 21.53 15.56
N LYS A 559 36.38 21.72 14.58
CA LYS A 559 36.08 23.03 14.01
C LYS A 559 34.95 23.77 14.74
N LEU A 560 34.32 23.16 15.74
CA LEU A 560 33.33 23.81 16.61
C LEU A 560 34.02 24.70 17.65
N HIS A 561 34.53 25.84 17.20
CA HIS A 561 35.26 26.76 18.07
C HIS A 561 34.27 27.57 18.90
N TRP A 562 34.11 27.22 20.18
CA TRP A 562 33.13 27.88 21.06
C TRP A 562 33.31 29.40 21.12
N LYS A 563 34.56 29.87 21.17
CA LYS A 563 34.88 31.30 21.22
C LYS A 563 34.46 32.08 19.96
N ILE A 564 34.54 31.45 18.79
CA ILE A 564 34.20 32.06 17.49
C ILE A 564 32.71 31.93 17.21
N MET A 565 32.09 30.81 17.60
CA MET A 565 30.66 30.56 17.36
C MET A 565 29.76 31.36 18.30
N LYS A 566 30.17 31.54 19.57
CA LYS A 566 29.38 32.27 20.58
C LYS A 566 28.75 33.58 20.08
N PRO A 567 29.47 34.51 19.41
CA PRO A 567 28.88 35.75 18.90
C PRO A 567 27.85 35.54 17.79
N ILE A 568 27.92 34.45 17.02
CA ILE A 568 27.04 34.16 15.87
C ILE A 568 26.02 33.04 16.16
N MET A 569 25.86 32.63 17.42
CA MET A 569 24.98 31.52 17.81
C MET A 569 23.53 31.75 17.46
N LYS A 570 23.03 33.00 17.55
CA LYS A 570 21.66 33.32 17.16
C LYS A 570 21.43 32.94 15.69
N SER A 571 22.36 33.30 14.81
CA SER A 571 22.31 32.97 13.39
C SER A 571 22.41 31.48 13.15
N ILE A 572 23.36 30.81 13.82
CA ILE A 572 23.51 29.35 13.70
C ILE A 572 22.22 28.64 14.08
N VAL A 573 21.64 28.93 15.25
CA VAL A 573 20.42 28.27 15.74
C VAL A 573 19.23 28.56 14.83
N THR A 574 19.01 29.82 14.46
CA THR A 574 17.82 30.22 13.68
C THR A 574 17.86 29.65 12.26
N VAL A 575 19.03 29.69 11.61
CA VAL A 575 19.23 29.07 10.28
C VAL A 575 19.08 27.55 10.36
N THR A 576 19.68 26.92 11.37
CA THR A 576 19.58 25.46 11.56
C THR A 576 18.13 25.02 11.78
N VAL A 577 17.36 25.72 12.63
CA VAL A 577 15.94 25.44 12.87
C VAL A 577 15.10 25.67 11.62
N GLY A 578 15.36 26.74 10.86
CA GLY A 578 14.67 27.01 9.60
C GLY A 578 14.90 25.91 8.58
N LEU A 579 16.14 25.46 8.42
CA LEU A 579 16.52 24.34 7.56
C LEU A 579 15.85 23.03 8.02
N THR A 580 16.01 22.65 9.28
CA THR A 580 15.51 21.37 9.80
C THR A 580 13.99 21.27 9.69
N VAL A 581 13.24 22.28 10.13
CA VAL A 581 11.77 22.24 10.11
C VAL A 581 11.23 22.20 8.68
N ILE A 582 11.75 23.05 7.80
CA ILE A 582 11.23 23.15 6.43
C ILE A 582 11.63 21.92 5.60
N GLU A 583 12.87 21.47 5.68
CA GLU A 583 13.31 20.25 4.98
C GLU A 583 12.59 19.01 5.50
N TYR A 584 12.35 18.90 6.82
CA TYR A 584 11.61 17.78 7.38
C TYR A 584 10.17 17.71 6.85
N ILE A 585 9.45 18.85 6.87
CA ILE A 585 8.06 18.93 6.41
C ILE A 585 7.99 18.69 4.90
N VAL A 586 8.81 19.39 4.11
CA VAL A 586 8.79 19.26 2.65
C VAL A 586 9.25 17.88 2.20
N GLY A 587 10.29 17.32 2.82
CA GLY A 587 10.79 15.98 2.52
C GLY A 587 9.75 14.90 2.82
N THR A 588 9.11 14.97 4.00
CA THR A 588 8.03 14.06 4.38
C THR A 588 6.84 14.17 3.42
N LEU A 589 6.40 15.40 3.14
CA LEU A 589 5.27 15.64 2.23
C LEU A 589 5.58 15.16 0.80
N THR A 590 6.81 15.35 0.33
CA THR A 590 7.22 14.91 -1.01
C THR A 590 7.06 13.40 -1.14
N ILE A 591 7.56 12.61 -0.18
CA ILE A 591 7.42 11.16 -0.22
C ILE A 591 5.98 10.71 -0.01
N ALA A 592 5.23 11.36 0.90
CA ALA A 592 3.82 11.03 1.12
C ALA A 592 2.98 11.23 -0.15
N VAL A 593 3.23 12.31 -0.91
CA VAL A 593 2.54 12.58 -2.19
C VAL A 593 3.01 11.62 -3.29
N LEU A 594 4.31 11.30 -3.33
CA LEU A 594 4.88 10.39 -4.32
C LEU A 594 4.65 8.91 -3.99
N ALA A 595 4.14 8.56 -2.82
CA ALA A 595 3.97 7.18 -2.37
C ALA A 595 3.15 6.32 -3.34
N GLY A 596 2.17 6.90 -4.06
CA GLY A 596 1.40 6.20 -5.08
C GLY A 596 2.18 5.88 -6.36
N TYR A 597 3.29 6.57 -6.62
CA TYR A 597 4.16 6.39 -7.79
C TYR A 597 5.43 5.59 -7.49
N ILE A 598 5.63 5.20 -6.24
CA ILE A 598 6.81 4.46 -5.80
C ILE A 598 6.41 2.98 -5.64
N ASP A 599 6.93 2.11 -6.50
CA ASP A 599 6.52 0.69 -6.58
C ASP A 599 6.52 -0.01 -5.21
N PHE A 600 7.59 0.13 -4.42
CA PHE A 600 7.68 -0.53 -3.10
C PHE A 600 6.74 0.05 -2.04
N LEU A 601 6.17 1.24 -2.25
CA LEU A 601 5.22 1.87 -1.35
C LEU A 601 3.78 1.57 -1.73
N GLN A 602 3.46 1.14 -2.95
CA GLN A 602 2.07 0.95 -3.38
C GLN A 602 1.32 -0.07 -2.51
N ASP A 603 1.95 -1.21 -2.22
CA ASP A 603 1.40 -2.33 -1.43
C ASP A 603 1.49 -2.15 0.09
N THR A 604 1.96 -0.99 0.57
CA THR A 604 2.07 -0.70 2.02
C THR A 604 0.83 -0.01 2.57
N SER A 605 0.54 -0.27 3.85
CA SER A 605 -0.56 0.36 4.58
C SER A 605 -0.35 1.87 4.72
N SER A 606 -1.42 2.63 4.95
CA SER A 606 -1.35 4.10 5.10
C SER A 606 -0.43 4.52 6.24
N SER A 607 -0.41 3.79 7.36
CA SER A 607 0.48 4.03 8.50
C SER A 607 1.95 3.81 8.14
N GLU A 608 2.26 2.71 7.44
CA GLU A 608 3.63 2.42 6.96
C GLU A 608 4.13 3.49 5.98
N LYS A 609 3.27 3.96 5.06
CA LYS A 609 3.59 5.05 4.12
C LYS A 609 4.04 6.31 4.85
N TYR A 610 3.32 6.71 5.91
CA TYR A 610 3.70 7.88 6.71
C TYR A 610 4.98 7.65 7.51
N ALA A 611 5.19 6.46 8.08
CA ALA A 611 6.42 6.13 8.80
C ALA A 611 7.66 6.23 7.89
N ILE A 612 7.58 5.64 6.68
CA ILE A 612 8.66 5.70 5.69
C ILE A 612 8.88 7.14 5.21
N ALA A 613 7.80 7.92 5.02
CA ALA A 613 7.89 9.32 4.63
C ALA A 613 8.61 10.18 5.70
N LEU A 614 8.33 9.95 6.99
CA LEU A 614 8.99 10.64 8.10
C LEU A 614 10.49 10.32 8.16
N LEU A 615 10.87 9.05 7.96
CA LEU A 615 12.27 8.64 7.82
C LEU A 615 12.95 9.35 6.64
N ALA A 616 12.31 9.42 5.48
CA ALA A 616 12.85 10.15 4.34
C ALA A 616 13.00 11.65 4.61
N GLY A 617 12.00 12.28 5.24
CA GLY A 617 12.06 13.68 5.67
C GLY A 617 13.26 13.93 6.60
N CYS A 618 13.52 13.03 7.54
CA CYS A 618 14.70 13.07 8.39
C CYS A 618 16.01 12.98 7.58
N MET A 619 16.08 12.07 6.60
CA MET A 619 17.26 11.91 5.75
C MET A 619 17.57 13.13 4.89
N MET A 620 16.56 13.92 4.50
CA MET A 620 16.75 15.11 3.67
C MET A 620 17.50 16.24 4.41
N ILE A 621 17.40 16.32 5.73
CA ILE A 621 18.05 17.36 6.57
C ILE A 621 19.58 17.19 6.58
N ALA A 622 20.07 15.97 6.41
CA ALA A 622 21.47 15.62 6.54
C ALA A 622 22.37 16.39 5.57
N ARG A 623 23.58 16.73 6.04
CA ARG A 623 24.57 17.53 5.29
C ARG A 623 25.97 16.95 5.43
N SER A 624 26.88 17.33 4.54
CA SER A 624 28.27 16.86 4.57
C SER A 624 29.25 17.95 5.05
N PRO A 625 29.67 17.93 6.33
CA PRO A 625 30.72 18.84 6.81
C PRO A 625 32.08 18.56 6.13
N SER A 626 32.37 17.31 5.77
CA SER A 626 33.60 16.93 5.07
C SER A 626 33.69 17.53 3.67
N SER A 627 32.60 17.48 2.89
CA SER A 627 32.56 18.08 1.56
C SER A 627 32.64 19.60 1.63
N ALA A 628 31.94 20.22 2.58
CA ALA A 628 32.01 21.65 2.79
C ALA A 628 33.42 22.10 3.18
N LEU A 629 34.07 21.40 4.12
CA LEU A 629 35.44 21.70 4.55
C LEU A 629 36.44 21.60 3.41
N ALA A 630 36.36 20.54 2.60
CA ALA A 630 37.27 20.35 1.49
C ALA A 630 37.18 21.50 0.47
N VAL A 631 35.98 21.98 0.15
CA VAL A 631 35.80 23.14 -0.75
C VAL A 631 36.32 24.42 -0.09
N ILE A 632 36.06 24.64 1.19
CA ILE A 632 36.55 25.81 1.94
C ILE A 632 38.09 25.82 1.99
N GLU A 633 38.72 24.68 2.24
CA GLU A 633 40.18 24.56 2.28
C GLU A 633 40.81 24.69 0.88
N GLU A 634 40.19 24.10 -0.16
CA GLU A 634 40.63 24.22 -1.55
C GLU A 634 40.57 25.69 -2.03
N THR A 635 39.50 26.39 -1.67
CA THR A 635 39.29 27.82 -1.99
C THR A 635 40.01 28.77 -1.06
N LYS A 636 40.56 28.28 0.06
CA LYS A 636 41.12 29.08 1.16
C LYS A 636 40.14 30.16 1.63
N SER A 637 38.85 29.83 1.70
CA SER A 637 37.80 30.77 2.08
C SER A 637 37.81 31.06 3.58
N GLN A 638 37.65 32.32 3.95
CA GLN A 638 37.54 32.76 5.35
C GLN A 638 36.58 33.95 5.44
N GLY A 639 35.74 33.96 6.48
CA GLY A 639 34.79 35.05 6.72
C GLY A 639 33.63 34.64 7.61
N HIS A 640 32.74 35.61 7.87
CA HIS A 640 31.52 35.39 8.68
C HIS A 640 30.61 34.37 8.01
N PHE A 641 30.38 34.50 6.70
CA PHE A 641 29.52 33.61 5.94
C PHE A 641 30.06 32.18 5.92
N THR A 642 31.35 32.01 5.65
CA THR A 642 32.04 30.70 5.70
C THR A 642 31.91 30.04 7.08
N THR A 643 32.09 30.81 8.15
CA THR A 643 31.97 30.33 9.54
C THR A 643 30.53 29.90 9.84
N LEU A 644 29.54 30.67 9.43
CA LEU A 644 28.11 30.37 9.59
C LEU A 644 27.71 29.11 8.83
N VAL A 645 28.07 29.01 7.55
CA VAL A 645 27.80 27.84 6.70
C VAL A 645 28.36 26.57 7.33
N PHE A 646 29.62 26.63 7.74
CA PHE A 646 30.28 25.48 8.33
C PHE A 646 29.64 25.06 9.67
N ALA A 647 29.40 26.03 10.56
CA ALA A 647 28.76 25.78 11.85
C ALA A 647 27.36 25.17 11.71
N VAL A 648 26.51 25.73 10.84
CA VAL A 648 25.17 25.20 10.57
C VAL A 648 25.25 23.78 10.01
N THR A 649 26.20 23.51 9.10
CA THR A 649 26.38 22.18 8.51
C THR A 649 26.69 21.12 9.58
N VAL A 650 27.59 21.42 10.52
CA VAL A 650 27.92 20.50 11.62
C VAL A 650 26.75 20.35 12.59
N MET A 651 26.03 21.43 12.91
CA MET A 651 24.86 21.37 13.79
C MET A 651 23.70 20.55 13.20
N CYS A 652 23.43 20.66 11.90
CA CYS A 652 22.42 19.85 11.22
C CYS A 652 22.73 18.35 11.33
N ASP A 653 24.00 17.96 11.21
CA ASP A 653 24.43 16.56 11.28
C ASP A 653 24.13 15.94 12.66
N VAL A 654 24.39 16.68 13.73
CA VAL A 654 24.04 16.27 15.11
C VAL A 654 22.52 16.13 15.29
N ILE A 655 21.74 17.05 14.73
CA ILE A 655 20.28 17.02 14.81
C ILE A 655 19.69 15.83 14.05
N VAL A 656 20.27 15.49 12.90
CA VAL A 656 19.81 14.34 12.09
C VAL A 656 19.97 13.03 12.84
N ILE A 657 21.09 12.83 13.55
CA ILE A 657 21.31 11.62 14.36
C ILE A 657 20.21 11.49 15.43
N PHE A 658 19.89 12.58 16.11
CA PHE A 658 18.80 12.62 17.09
C PHE A 658 17.44 12.30 16.46
N LEU A 659 17.09 13.03 15.39
CA LEU A 659 15.82 12.87 14.69
C LEU A 659 15.68 11.49 14.07
N PHE A 660 16.77 10.90 13.59
CA PHE A 660 16.76 9.57 13.01
C PHE A 660 16.34 8.53 14.04
N ASN A 661 16.95 8.54 15.23
CA ASN A 661 16.57 7.62 16.29
C ASN A 661 15.10 7.79 16.71
N VAL A 662 14.62 9.04 16.83
CA VAL A 662 13.18 9.30 17.10
C VAL A 662 12.30 8.73 15.98
N ASN A 663 12.65 8.96 14.72
CA ASN A 663 11.89 8.46 13.57
C ASN A 663 11.92 6.93 13.45
N SER A 664 13.04 6.30 13.78
CA SER A 664 13.14 4.84 13.82
C SER A 664 12.23 4.26 14.91
N MET A 665 12.19 4.87 16.10
CA MET A 665 11.25 4.45 17.15
C MET A 665 9.78 4.64 16.74
N ILE A 666 9.46 5.77 16.09
CA ILE A 666 8.12 6.02 15.54
C ILE A 666 7.77 4.93 14.51
N THR A 667 8.70 4.64 13.60
CA THR A 667 8.54 3.64 12.54
C THR A 667 8.34 2.24 13.12
N GLU A 668 9.09 1.85 14.13
CA GLU A 668 8.89 0.59 14.85
C GLU A 668 7.52 0.50 15.52
N SER A 669 7.05 1.60 16.11
CA SER A 669 5.72 1.66 16.73
C SER A 669 4.60 1.47 15.71
N PHE A 670 4.75 2.06 14.51
CA PHE A 670 3.79 1.86 13.40
C PHE A 670 3.88 0.47 12.77
N LEU A 671 5.05 -0.16 12.74
CA LEU A 671 5.25 -1.48 12.12
C LEU A 671 4.91 -2.66 13.02
N SER A 672 5.10 -2.54 14.34
CA SER A 672 4.99 -3.67 15.28
C SER A 672 3.76 -3.61 16.19
N GLU A 673 2.84 -2.65 15.96
CA GLU A 673 1.71 -2.29 16.85
C GLU A 673 2.09 -2.07 18.33
N LYS A 674 3.39 -1.94 18.61
CA LYS A 674 3.94 -1.78 19.95
C LYS A 674 3.82 -0.32 20.36
N GLN A 675 3.08 -0.05 21.43
CA GLN A 675 3.00 1.29 22.00
C GLN A 675 4.38 1.71 22.51
N MET A 676 4.79 2.94 22.18
CA MET A 676 6.06 3.51 22.66
C MET A 676 6.06 3.53 24.19
N SER A 677 6.97 2.78 24.81
CA SER A 677 7.13 2.80 26.25
C SER A 677 7.96 4.01 26.68
N SER A 678 7.67 4.57 27.86
CA SER A 678 8.53 5.59 28.49
C SER A 678 9.97 5.09 28.67
N SER A 679 10.16 3.77 28.78
CA SER A 679 11.49 3.14 28.82
C SER A 679 12.29 3.30 27.52
N ASP A 680 11.61 3.35 26.36
CA ASP A 680 12.28 3.48 25.07
C ASP A 680 12.82 4.90 24.89
N LEU A 681 12.02 5.91 25.28
CA LEU A 681 12.46 7.30 25.30
C LEU A 681 13.61 7.52 26.31
N LEU A 682 13.53 6.90 27.49
CA LEU A 682 14.61 6.97 28.48
C LEU A 682 15.90 6.34 27.94
N ARG A 683 15.81 5.21 27.22
CA ARG A 683 16.97 4.58 26.56
C ARG A 683 17.62 5.50 25.54
N LEU A 684 16.83 6.17 24.69
CA LEU A 684 17.34 7.15 23.73
C LEU A 684 18.09 8.32 24.40
N ILE A 685 17.49 8.91 25.43
CA ILE A 685 18.13 10.01 26.18
C ILE A 685 19.43 9.54 26.82
N LEU A 686 19.43 8.35 27.41
CA LEU A 686 20.60 7.77 28.05
C LEU A 686 21.70 7.44 27.02
N GLN A 687 21.33 6.98 25.83
CA GLN A 687 22.26 6.73 24.72
C GLN A 687 22.95 8.02 24.26
N LEU A 688 22.19 9.10 24.06
CA LEU A 688 22.74 10.40 23.64
C LEU A 688 23.64 11.01 24.70
N CYS A 689 23.16 11.03 25.95
CA CYS A 689 23.94 11.53 27.10
C CYS A 689 25.20 10.69 27.33
N GLY A 690 25.11 9.36 27.19
CA GLY A 690 26.24 8.44 27.26
C GLY A 690 27.27 8.73 26.19
N SER A 691 26.85 8.93 24.95
CA SER A 691 27.71 9.25 23.80
C SER A 691 28.44 10.58 23.98
N ILE A 692 27.72 11.61 24.45
CA ILE A 692 28.32 12.90 24.80
C ILE A 692 29.31 12.72 25.95
N GLY A 693 28.95 11.99 27.01
CA GLY A 693 29.81 11.72 28.16
C GLY A 693 31.12 11.03 27.79
N VAL A 694 31.05 9.98 26.97
CA VAL A 694 32.21 9.26 26.42
C VAL A 694 33.07 10.21 25.58
N GLY A 695 32.46 10.94 24.63
CA GLY A 695 33.18 11.92 23.82
C GLY A 695 33.89 12.99 24.66
N LEU A 696 33.26 13.49 25.72
CA LEU A 696 33.84 14.47 26.65
C LEU A 696 35.07 13.92 27.40
N VAL A 697 34.94 12.71 27.97
CA VAL A 697 36.01 12.08 28.76
C VAL A 697 37.20 11.74 27.86
N PHE A 698 36.96 11.00 26.78
CA PHE A 698 38.02 10.55 25.89
C PHE A 698 38.65 11.72 25.11
N GLY A 699 37.87 12.75 24.74
CA GLY A 699 38.40 13.95 24.10
C GLY A 699 39.33 14.74 25.02
N LYS A 700 39.02 14.84 26.33
CA LYS A 700 39.93 15.45 27.32
C LYS A 700 41.22 14.65 27.48
N ILE A 701 41.12 13.32 27.58
CA ILE A 701 42.28 12.43 27.67
C ILE A 701 43.19 12.65 26.46
N MET A 702 42.62 12.68 25.26
CA MET A 702 43.41 12.88 24.05
C MET A 702 43.96 14.28 23.87
N ALA A 703 43.25 15.31 24.32
CA ALA A 703 43.79 16.67 24.38
C ALA A 703 45.10 16.67 25.19
N VAL A 704 45.15 15.99 26.34
CA VAL A 704 46.36 15.93 27.17
C VAL A 704 47.48 15.13 26.48
N ILE A 705 47.18 13.97 25.90
CA ILE A 705 48.18 13.07 25.29
C ILE A 705 48.81 13.68 24.03
N ILE A 706 48.00 14.23 23.12
CA ILE A 706 48.48 14.79 21.84
C ILE A 706 49.29 16.07 22.05
N LEU A 707 48.98 16.82 23.11
CA LEU A 707 49.59 18.12 23.40
C LEU A 707 50.72 18.05 24.44
N TRP A 708 51.11 16.84 24.86
CA TRP A 708 52.33 16.65 25.63
C TRP A 708 53.55 16.98 24.75
N ARG A 709 53.97 18.24 24.80
CA ARG A 709 55.13 18.75 24.07
C ARG A 709 56.40 18.46 24.87
N HIS A 710 57.21 17.53 24.37
CA HIS A 710 58.53 17.27 24.93
C HIS A 710 59.44 18.50 24.75
N ARG A 711 59.78 19.18 25.86
CA ARG A 711 60.46 20.49 25.89
C ARG A 711 61.89 20.45 25.31
N SER A 712 62.51 19.28 25.16
CA SER A 712 63.93 19.13 24.77
C SER A 712 64.21 18.88 23.28
N ILE A 713 63.21 18.86 22.38
CA ILE A 713 63.46 18.52 20.97
C ILE A 713 63.81 19.78 20.16
N LYS A 714 65.04 19.81 19.60
CA LYS A 714 65.53 20.91 18.76
C LYS A 714 64.80 20.97 17.41
N ARG A 715 64.46 22.19 16.97
CA ARG A 715 63.59 22.56 15.81
C ARG A 715 63.98 22.02 14.41
N LYS A 716 65.17 21.41 14.23
CA LYS A 716 65.71 20.93 12.94
C LYS A 716 65.92 19.40 12.83
N SER A 717 65.47 18.61 13.80
CA SER A 717 65.71 17.15 13.81
C SER A 717 64.65 16.37 13.03
N THR A 718 65.06 15.30 12.33
CA THR A 718 64.19 14.23 11.80
C THR A 718 63.21 13.69 12.85
N LEU A 719 63.56 13.79 14.15
CA LEU A 719 62.69 13.43 15.27
C LEU A 719 61.38 14.23 15.34
N LEU A 720 61.36 15.49 14.87
CA LEU A 720 60.11 16.27 14.86
C LEU A 720 59.14 15.77 13.80
N VAL A 721 59.64 15.38 12.63
CA VAL A 721 58.81 14.78 11.57
C VAL A 721 58.26 13.44 12.04
N LEU A 722 59.10 12.60 12.64
CA LEU A 722 58.69 11.31 13.21
C LEU A 722 57.63 11.50 14.32
N GLN A 723 57.83 12.48 15.20
CA GLN A 723 56.85 12.81 16.24
C GLN A 723 55.51 13.28 15.64
N GLN A 724 55.53 14.08 14.56
CA GLN A 724 54.30 14.51 13.89
C GLN A 724 53.56 13.34 13.23
N VAL A 725 54.27 12.44 12.55
CA VAL A 725 53.67 11.22 11.97
C VAL A 725 53.12 10.30 13.06
N PHE A 726 53.83 10.14 14.18
CA PHE A 726 53.36 9.37 15.32
C PHE A 726 52.08 9.97 15.93
N LYS A 727 52.02 11.30 16.11
CA LYS A 727 50.80 11.98 16.57
C LYS A 727 49.64 11.81 15.59
N GLN A 728 49.90 11.83 14.28
CA GLN A 728 48.88 11.59 13.26
C GLN A 728 48.33 10.16 13.33
N PHE A 729 49.21 9.16 13.43
CA PHE A 729 48.82 7.77 13.64
C PHE A 729 48.00 7.62 14.92
N LEU A 730 48.42 8.27 16.01
CA LEU A 730 47.70 8.23 17.29
C LEU A 730 46.29 8.83 17.18
N ILE A 731 46.11 9.94 16.46
CA ILE A 731 44.79 10.55 16.22
C ILE A 731 43.88 9.61 15.44
N LEU A 732 44.39 9.00 14.36
CA LEU A 732 43.65 8.05 13.53
C LEU A 732 43.27 6.79 14.32
N PHE A 733 44.23 6.19 15.01
CA PHE A 733 44.03 5.01 15.84
C PHE A 733 43.01 5.27 16.95
N TYR A 734 43.09 6.44 17.58
CA TYR A 734 42.13 6.86 18.59
C TYR A 734 40.73 7.04 18.06
N GLY A 735 40.59 7.73 16.91
CA GLY A 735 39.29 7.87 16.26
C GLY A 735 38.67 6.51 16.00
N TRP A 736 39.44 5.61 15.37
CA TRP A 736 39.01 4.24 15.10
C TRP A 736 38.63 3.48 16.38
N MET A 737 39.45 3.56 17.44
CA MET A 737 39.15 2.91 18.72
C MET A 737 37.87 3.44 19.36
N VAL A 738 37.66 4.75 19.42
CA VAL A 738 36.41 5.33 19.96
C VAL A 738 35.21 4.90 19.12
N PHE A 739 35.35 4.87 17.80
CA PHE A 739 34.29 4.48 16.90
C PHE A 739 33.92 2.99 17.06
N VAL A 740 34.91 2.09 17.02
CA VAL A 740 34.71 0.64 17.17
C VAL A 740 34.20 0.28 18.56
N VAL A 741 34.78 0.84 19.63
CA VAL A 741 34.28 0.58 21.00
C VAL A 741 32.86 1.07 21.17
N SER A 742 32.51 2.24 20.62
CA SER A 742 31.12 2.72 20.66
C SER A 742 30.18 1.79 19.88
N HIS A 743 30.66 1.21 18.76
CA HIS A 743 29.88 0.25 17.97
C HIS A 743 29.69 -1.09 18.70
N LEU A 744 30.69 -1.57 19.44
CA LEU A 744 30.61 -2.79 20.25
C LEU A 744 29.64 -2.69 21.42
N VAL A 745 29.40 -1.48 21.92
CA VAL A 745 28.48 -1.21 23.03
C VAL A 745 27.10 -0.77 22.50
N HIS A 746 26.79 -1.04 21.23
CA HIS A 746 25.46 -0.79 20.66
C HIS A 746 24.39 -1.62 21.39
N PRO A 747 23.21 -1.06 21.73
CA PRO A 747 22.63 0.22 21.31
C PRO A 747 22.89 1.41 22.26
N TYR A 748 23.80 1.31 23.22
CA TYR A 748 23.95 2.32 24.28
C TYR A 748 24.77 3.55 23.88
N LEU A 749 25.54 3.49 22.79
CA LEU A 749 26.39 4.60 22.34
C LEU A 749 26.25 4.81 20.82
N GLU A 750 26.38 6.08 20.42
CA GLU A 750 26.35 6.55 19.04
C GLU A 750 27.78 6.90 18.58
N PRO A 751 28.43 6.06 17.76
CA PRO A 751 29.86 6.18 17.45
C PRO A 751 30.28 7.53 16.86
N LEU A 752 29.48 8.05 15.91
CA LEU A 752 29.80 9.28 15.20
C LEU A 752 29.71 10.51 16.13
N LEU A 753 28.72 10.51 17.03
CA LEU A 753 28.55 11.55 18.04
C LEU A 753 29.70 11.54 19.05
N CYS A 754 30.15 10.36 19.50
CA CYS A 754 31.33 10.22 20.36
C CYS A 754 32.58 10.87 19.73
N CYS A 755 32.83 10.61 18.44
CA CYS A 755 33.96 11.18 17.70
C CYS A 755 33.85 12.71 17.54
N MET A 756 32.66 13.23 17.20
CA MET A 756 32.45 14.68 17.06
C MET A 756 32.62 15.43 18.38
N VAL A 757 32.02 14.94 19.46
CA VAL A 757 32.15 15.57 20.78
C VAL A 757 33.62 15.51 21.24
N SER A 758 34.30 14.39 21.01
CA SER A 758 35.73 14.28 21.28
C SER A 758 36.56 15.32 20.51
N GLY A 759 36.32 15.47 19.21
CA GLY A 759 37.01 16.47 18.38
C GLY A 759 36.78 17.90 18.87
N ALA A 760 35.53 18.23 19.23
CA ALA A 760 35.18 19.54 19.77
C ALA A 760 35.89 19.81 21.10
N VAL A 761 35.96 18.82 22.00
CA VAL A 761 36.68 18.94 23.27
C VAL A 761 38.17 19.07 23.04
N MET A 762 38.75 18.26 22.16
CA MET A 762 40.17 18.30 21.82
C MET A 762 40.58 19.70 21.36
N TRP A 763 39.77 20.34 20.50
CA TRP A 763 40.06 21.69 20.05
C TRP A 763 39.89 22.75 21.14
N ASN A 764 38.76 22.75 21.86
CA ASN A 764 38.43 23.82 22.80
C ASN A 764 39.21 23.75 24.12
N THR A 765 39.73 22.58 24.49
CA THR A 765 40.56 22.40 25.70
C THR A 765 42.06 22.45 25.41
N SER A 766 42.46 22.39 24.14
CA SER A 766 43.86 22.43 23.73
C SER A 766 44.53 23.77 24.06
N PRO A 767 45.69 23.77 24.75
CA PRO A 767 46.54 24.96 24.83
C PRO A 767 47.12 25.42 23.48
N ASN A 768 47.24 24.54 22.47
CA ASN A 768 47.71 24.89 21.12
C ASN A 768 46.82 24.26 20.03
N PRO A 769 45.63 24.84 19.76
CA PRO A 769 44.68 24.27 18.82
C PRO A 769 45.20 24.28 17.36
N GLU A 770 46.12 25.20 17.03
CA GLU A 770 46.69 25.30 15.68
C GLU A 770 47.53 24.08 15.30
N GLU A 771 48.29 23.52 16.25
CA GLU A 771 49.06 22.28 16.02
C GLU A 771 48.13 21.11 15.68
N LEU A 772 47.02 20.97 16.42
CA LEU A 772 45.98 19.98 16.11
C LEU A 772 45.41 20.21 14.71
N GLY A 773 45.14 21.46 14.34
CA GLY A 773 44.66 21.82 13.00
C GLY A 773 45.62 21.41 11.89
N ILE A 774 46.92 21.62 12.07
CA ILE A 774 47.95 21.21 11.09
C ILE A 774 48.02 19.69 10.96
N LEU A 775 47.96 18.96 12.09
CA LEU A 775 47.99 17.49 12.10
C LEU A 775 46.77 16.91 11.36
N LEU A 776 45.57 17.41 11.67
CA LEU A 776 44.33 17.00 11.00
C LEU A 776 44.37 17.34 9.51
N LYS A 777 44.80 18.54 9.14
CA LYS A 777 44.87 18.96 7.73
C LYS A 777 45.77 18.07 6.87
N ARG A 778 46.91 17.62 7.41
CA ARG A 778 47.81 16.71 6.69
C ARG A 778 47.23 15.31 6.49
N LEU A 779 46.34 14.89 7.36
CA LEU A 779 45.63 13.61 7.24
C LEU A 779 44.45 13.67 6.27
N ALA A 780 43.88 14.87 6.05
CA ALA A 780 42.66 15.07 5.27
C ALA A 780 42.77 14.49 3.85
N ASP A 781 43.86 14.79 3.14
CA ASP A 781 44.05 14.33 1.76
C ASP A 781 44.04 12.80 1.66
N LEU A 782 44.70 12.10 2.59
CA LEU A 782 44.75 10.64 2.61
C LEU A 782 43.36 10.05 2.91
N VAL A 783 42.72 10.55 3.97
CA VAL A 783 41.43 10.01 4.41
C VAL A 783 40.33 10.27 3.38
N TYR A 784 40.28 11.46 2.79
CA TYR A 784 39.28 11.79 1.78
C TYR A 784 39.42 10.96 0.51
N VAL A 785 40.66 10.69 0.06
CA VAL A 785 40.88 9.79 -1.08
C VAL A 785 40.31 8.40 -0.76
N CYS A 786 40.65 7.82 0.39
CA CYS A 786 40.17 6.50 0.77
C CYS A 786 38.64 6.44 0.90
N PHE A 787 38.06 7.35 1.71
CA PHE A 787 36.64 7.38 2.02
C PHE A 787 35.76 7.55 0.78
N PHE A 788 36.02 8.58 -0.02
CA PHE A 788 35.16 8.89 -1.17
C PHE A 788 35.34 7.90 -2.32
N THR A 789 36.50 7.23 -2.41
CA THR A 789 36.71 6.15 -3.39
C THR A 789 35.93 4.88 -2.98
N ILE A 790 35.97 4.48 -1.70
CA ILE A 790 35.14 3.36 -1.19
C ILE A 790 33.66 3.70 -1.35
N THR A 791 33.26 4.92 -0.98
CA THR A 791 31.89 5.40 -1.15
C THR A 791 31.42 5.27 -2.59
N GLY A 792 32.25 5.64 -3.57
CA GLY A 792 31.93 5.46 -5.00
C GLY A 792 31.84 3.99 -5.39
N ALA A 793 32.72 3.14 -4.88
CA ALA A 793 32.74 1.70 -5.16
C ALA A 793 31.57 0.93 -4.50
N THR A 794 30.97 1.44 -3.42
CA THR A 794 29.78 0.85 -2.79
C THR A 794 28.48 1.13 -3.55
N LEU A 795 28.49 1.98 -4.59
CA LEU A 795 27.28 2.39 -5.28
C LEU A 795 26.74 1.30 -6.20
N GLU A 796 25.50 0.90 -5.97
CA GLU A 796 24.75 -0.02 -6.82
C GLU A 796 24.15 0.72 -8.03
N LEU A 797 24.94 0.91 -9.08
CA LEU A 797 24.58 1.73 -10.26
C LEU A 797 23.24 1.31 -10.88
N ASP A 798 22.95 0.01 -10.98
CA ASP A 798 21.68 -0.49 -11.53
C ASP A 798 20.47 0.02 -10.75
N MET A 799 20.61 0.09 -9.43
CA MET A 799 19.56 0.52 -8.52
C MET A 799 19.44 2.06 -8.53
N VAL A 800 20.56 2.77 -8.66
CA VAL A 800 20.59 4.23 -8.85
C VAL A 800 19.89 4.66 -10.14
N VAL A 801 20.09 3.94 -11.25
CA VAL A 801 19.44 4.27 -12.53
C VAL A 801 17.92 4.09 -12.44
N LYS A 802 17.45 3.01 -11.79
CA LYS A 802 16.01 2.79 -11.54
C LYS A 802 15.39 3.88 -10.66
N ALA A 803 16.13 4.36 -9.66
CA ALA A 803 15.67 5.41 -8.75
C ALA A 803 15.89 6.84 -9.29
N LEU A 804 16.56 7.03 -10.43
CA LEU A 804 17.09 8.32 -10.87
C LEU A 804 16.01 9.40 -11.02
N VAL A 805 14.87 9.07 -11.64
CA VAL A 805 13.77 10.02 -11.83
C VAL A 805 13.24 10.52 -10.49
N LEU A 806 13.00 9.59 -9.56
CA LEU A 806 12.53 9.89 -8.22
C LEU A 806 13.55 10.72 -7.43
N SER A 807 14.84 10.37 -7.54
CA SER A 807 15.92 11.09 -6.88
C SER A 807 16.09 12.52 -7.41
N ILE A 808 15.87 12.76 -8.70
CA ILE A 808 15.88 14.13 -9.27
C ILE A 808 14.75 14.95 -8.67
N VAL A 809 13.53 14.40 -8.59
CA VAL A 809 12.39 15.11 -7.98
C VAL A 809 12.68 15.43 -6.52
N LEU A 810 13.18 14.47 -5.74
CA LEU A 810 13.57 14.68 -4.34
C LEU A 810 14.71 15.69 -4.18
N CYS A 811 15.69 15.69 -5.09
CA CYS A 811 16.77 16.67 -5.09
C CYS A 811 16.23 18.09 -5.33
N LEU A 812 15.31 18.27 -6.29
CA LEU A 812 14.70 19.56 -6.58
C LEU A 812 13.83 20.08 -5.43
N THR A 813 12.98 19.23 -4.85
CA THR A 813 12.15 19.63 -3.69
C THR A 813 13.02 19.95 -2.48
N ARG A 814 14.11 19.21 -2.27
CA ARG A 814 15.11 19.51 -1.24
C ARG A 814 15.79 20.85 -1.49
N ILE A 815 16.24 21.16 -2.70
CA ILE A 815 16.84 22.48 -3.01
C ILE A 815 15.87 23.62 -2.70
N ALA A 816 14.58 23.47 -3.05
CA ALA A 816 13.54 24.44 -2.73
C ALA A 816 13.34 24.60 -1.21
N ALA A 817 13.35 23.50 -0.46
CA ALA A 817 13.25 23.51 0.99
C ALA A 817 14.47 24.18 1.64
N ILE A 818 15.69 23.91 1.16
CA ILE A 818 16.93 24.54 1.63
C ILE A 818 16.90 26.04 1.36
N PHE A 819 16.43 26.46 0.17
CA PHE A 819 16.25 27.87 -0.15
C PHE A 819 15.34 28.55 0.87
N LEU A 820 14.15 28.01 1.08
CA LEU A 820 13.17 28.59 2.00
C LEU A 820 13.67 28.57 3.46
N GLY A 821 14.26 27.46 3.91
CA GLY A 821 14.77 27.28 5.28
C GLY A 821 15.93 28.19 5.61
N SER A 822 16.93 28.29 4.72
CA SER A 822 18.09 29.17 4.93
C SER A 822 17.72 30.65 4.80
N PHE A 823 16.82 30.99 3.88
CA PHE A 823 16.36 32.37 3.70
C PHE A 823 15.56 32.85 4.91
N LEU A 824 14.52 32.10 5.33
CA LEU A 824 13.71 32.47 6.49
C LEU A 824 14.55 32.47 7.77
N GLY A 825 15.41 31.47 7.95
CA GLY A 825 16.31 31.39 9.09
C GLY A 825 17.32 32.56 9.15
N GLY A 826 17.87 32.96 8.00
CA GLY A 826 18.78 34.11 7.90
C GLY A 826 18.10 35.45 8.16
N VAL A 827 16.89 35.65 7.62
CA VAL A 827 16.07 36.85 7.87
C VAL A 827 15.71 36.96 9.35
N CYS A 828 15.28 35.88 9.99
CA CYS A 828 14.97 35.86 11.43
C CYS A 828 16.21 36.08 12.32
N ALA A 829 17.39 35.63 11.85
CA ALA A 829 18.65 35.88 12.53
C ALA A 829 19.07 37.36 12.47
N GLY A 830 18.65 38.10 11.43
CA GLY A 830 19.12 39.45 11.13
C GLY A 830 20.40 39.46 10.29
N GLU A 831 20.66 38.39 9.53
CA GLU A 831 21.79 38.32 8.60
C GLU A 831 21.58 39.27 7.42
N ASP A 832 22.69 39.65 6.75
CA ASP A 832 22.60 40.47 5.54
C ASP A 832 21.68 39.81 4.50
N ARG A 833 20.81 40.62 3.88
CA ARG A 833 19.82 40.13 2.91
C ARG A 833 20.49 39.62 1.64
N GLY A 834 21.66 40.15 1.27
CA GLY A 834 22.46 39.64 0.16
C GLY A 834 22.93 38.21 0.46
N HIS A 835 23.56 38.01 1.62
CA HIS A 835 24.03 36.70 2.05
C HIS A 835 22.90 35.68 2.24
N SER A 836 21.77 36.09 2.85
CA SER A 836 20.64 35.20 3.11
C SER A 836 19.96 34.67 1.84
N LYS A 837 19.95 35.47 0.75
CA LYS A 837 19.39 35.05 -0.55
C LYS A 837 20.22 33.99 -1.26
N VAL A 838 21.52 33.91 -0.97
CA VAL A 838 22.46 33.00 -1.63
C VAL A 838 22.91 31.85 -0.74
N ALA A 839 22.66 31.91 0.57
CA ALA A 839 23.09 30.94 1.57
C ALA A 839 22.72 29.48 1.22
N TRP A 840 21.57 29.26 0.61
CA TRP A 840 21.10 27.94 0.20
C TRP A 840 22.08 27.16 -0.69
N MET A 841 22.85 27.85 -1.54
CA MET A 841 23.84 27.23 -2.42
C MET A 841 24.94 26.50 -1.64
N ALA A 842 25.20 26.95 -0.41
CA ALA A 842 26.23 26.39 0.47
C ALA A 842 25.78 25.11 1.18
N TYR A 843 24.47 24.83 1.17
CA TYR A 843 23.82 23.86 2.03
C TYR A 843 23.35 22.60 1.30
N ILE A 844 23.68 22.43 0.02
CA ILE A 844 23.18 21.31 -0.78
C ILE A 844 23.95 20.01 -0.51
N THR A 845 25.24 20.09 -0.17
CA THR A 845 26.10 18.91 -0.04
C THR A 845 25.60 17.90 1.00
N GLN A 846 25.62 16.62 0.65
CA GLN A 846 25.15 15.51 1.48
C GLN A 846 26.06 14.29 1.24
N ALA A 847 26.44 13.55 2.29
CA ALA A 847 27.40 12.44 2.14
C ALA A 847 27.30 11.42 3.31
N GLY A 848 28.45 11.09 3.92
CA GLY A 848 28.69 9.90 4.74
C GLY A 848 27.64 9.55 5.79
N VAL A 849 27.14 10.53 6.56
CA VAL A 849 26.14 10.25 7.60
C VAL A 849 24.85 9.72 6.98
N THR A 850 24.34 10.35 5.92
CA THR A 850 23.13 9.84 5.24
C THR A 850 23.35 8.45 4.67
N LEU A 851 24.50 8.17 4.08
CA LEU A 851 24.80 6.84 3.53
C LEU A 851 24.87 5.79 4.64
N GLY A 852 25.46 6.12 5.79
CA GLY A 852 25.48 5.27 6.97
C GLY A 852 24.07 4.98 7.52
N LEU A 853 23.24 6.02 7.67
CA LEU A 853 21.86 5.87 8.13
C LEU A 853 20.96 5.13 7.11
N ALA A 854 21.15 5.36 5.81
CA ALA A 854 20.46 4.63 4.75
C ALA A 854 20.79 3.14 4.79
N LYS A 855 22.07 2.80 4.96
CA LYS A 855 22.51 1.42 5.19
C LYS A 855 21.90 0.85 6.47
N GLN A 856 21.83 1.63 7.55
CA GLN A 856 21.17 1.19 8.79
C GLN A 856 19.68 0.89 8.58
N ILE A 857 18.94 1.70 7.81
CA ILE A 857 17.55 1.43 7.42
C ILE A 857 17.44 0.14 6.61
N GLN A 858 18.36 -0.09 5.66
CA GLN A 858 18.42 -1.33 4.90
C GLN A 858 18.59 -2.56 5.80
N LEU A 859 19.35 -2.43 6.90
CA LEU A 859 19.55 -3.48 7.90
C LEU A 859 18.34 -3.66 8.83
N LEU A 860 17.76 -2.55 9.29
CA LEU A 860 16.66 -2.52 10.25
C LEU A 860 15.33 -2.97 9.64
N TYR A 861 15.06 -2.59 8.39
CA TYR A 861 13.78 -2.80 7.71
C TYR A 861 13.93 -3.61 6.41
N PRO A 862 14.20 -4.92 6.53
CA PRO A 862 14.32 -5.80 5.37
C PRO A 862 12.99 -5.91 4.62
N GLY A 863 13.05 -5.87 3.29
CA GLY A 863 11.90 -5.71 2.40
C GLY A 863 11.96 -4.37 1.65
N TRP A 864 11.43 -3.31 2.25
CA TRP A 864 11.42 -1.97 1.63
C TRP A 864 12.69 -1.15 1.88
N GLY A 865 13.47 -1.48 2.92
CA GLY A 865 14.64 -0.71 3.34
C GLY A 865 15.77 -0.69 2.31
N SER A 866 15.93 -1.74 1.48
CA SER A 866 16.90 -1.76 0.38
C SER A 866 16.53 -0.79 -0.74
N TYR A 867 15.26 -0.77 -1.14
CA TYR A 867 14.74 0.20 -2.12
C TYR A 867 14.81 1.63 -1.59
N PHE A 868 14.47 1.84 -0.32
CA PHE A 868 14.61 3.14 0.34
C PHE A 868 16.06 3.59 0.38
N SER A 869 16.98 2.72 0.82
CA SER A 869 18.41 3.01 0.89
C SER A 869 18.94 3.40 -0.48
N THR A 870 18.62 2.62 -1.52
CA THR A 870 18.94 2.93 -2.92
C THR A 870 18.47 4.33 -3.32
N MET A 871 17.20 4.65 -3.07
CA MET A 871 16.61 5.93 -3.42
C MET A 871 17.36 7.10 -2.75
N ILE A 872 17.65 6.96 -1.46
CA ILE A 872 18.41 7.97 -0.69
C ILE A 872 19.85 8.07 -1.19
N VAL A 873 20.51 6.95 -1.47
CA VAL A 873 21.87 6.92 -2.06
C VAL A 873 21.90 7.68 -3.38
N ALA A 874 20.92 7.47 -4.26
CA ALA A 874 20.79 8.19 -5.52
C ALA A 874 20.57 9.70 -5.33
N VAL A 875 19.81 10.11 -4.31
CA VAL A 875 19.67 11.53 -3.91
C VAL A 875 21.01 12.10 -3.42
N VAL A 876 21.75 11.35 -2.59
CA VAL A 876 23.07 11.74 -2.10
C VAL A 876 24.03 11.98 -3.27
N ILE A 877 24.04 11.11 -4.29
CA ILE A 877 24.88 11.29 -5.48
C ILE A 877 24.54 12.60 -6.21
N CYS A 878 23.26 12.87 -6.46
CA CYS A 878 22.83 14.10 -7.12
C CYS A 878 23.30 15.34 -6.35
N ASN A 879 23.08 15.34 -5.03
CA ASN A 879 23.48 16.42 -4.14
C ASN A 879 25.01 16.60 -4.05
N GLN A 880 25.76 15.51 -4.18
CA GLN A 880 27.22 15.53 -4.13
C GLN A 880 27.85 15.98 -5.46
N LEU A 881 27.16 15.80 -6.59
CA LEU A 881 27.58 16.35 -7.88
C LEU A 881 27.27 17.86 -7.97
N ILE A 882 26.12 18.29 -7.45
CA ILE A 882 25.64 19.68 -7.56
C ILE A 882 26.20 20.58 -6.45
N GLY A 883 26.28 20.07 -5.22
CA GLY A 883 26.58 20.87 -4.03
C GLY A 883 27.97 21.50 -4.01
N PRO A 884 29.07 20.74 -4.19
CA PRO A 884 30.42 21.28 -4.09
C PRO A 884 30.74 22.40 -5.12
N PRO A 885 30.34 22.30 -6.41
CA PRO A 885 30.44 23.42 -7.35
C PRO A 885 29.66 24.68 -6.92
N LEU A 886 28.43 24.52 -6.42
CA LEU A 886 27.61 25.65 -5.96
C LEU A 886 28.16 26.29 -4.69
N LEU A 887 28.69 25.50 -3.76
CA LEU A 887 29.39 26.02 -2.58
C LEU A 887 30.62 26.84 -2.99
N ARG A 888 31.42 26.34 -3.92
CA ARG A 888 32.57 27.09 -4.47
C ARG A 888 32.14 28.40 -5.12
N TYR A 889 31.03 28.36 -5.86
CA TYR A 889 30.47 29.55 -6.52
C TYR A 889 30.00 30.60 -5.51
N VAL A 890 29.22 30.21 -4.50
CA VAL A 890 28.68 31.17 -3.52
C VAL A 890 29.76 31.76 -2.63
N LEU A 891 30.79 31.00 -2.24
CA LEU A 891 31.92 31.53 -1.47
C LEU A 891 32.68 32.62 -2.26
N ARG A 892 32.77 32.48 -3.59
CA ARG A 892 33.34 33.51 -4.47
C ARG A 892 32.40 34.69 -4.64
N LEU A 893 31.09 34.44 -4.75
CA LEU A 893 30.07 35.47 -4.91
C LEU A 893 30.00 36.40 -3.69
N VAL A 894 30.10 35.83 -2.49
CA VAL A 894 30.11 36.56 -1.21
C VAL A 894 31.45 37.25 -0.93
N GLY A 895 32.52 36.84 -1.63
CA GLY A 895 33.86 37.40 -1.46
C GLY A 895 34.68 36.77 -0.33
N ASP A 896 34.14 35.74 0.33
CA ASP A 896 34.84 34.97 1.37
C ASP A 896 35.95 34.07 0.78
N ALA A 897 35.82 33.64 -0.48
CA ALA A 897 36.85 32.89 -1.19
C ALA A 897 37.93 33.80 -1.76
N LYS A 898 39.20 33.42 -1.56
CA LYS A 898 40.30 34.06 -2.29
C LYS A 898 40.10 33.79 -3.79
N LYS A 899 40.04 34.85 -4.61
CA LYS A 899 40.11 34.74 -6.07
C LYS A 899 41.46 34.10 -6.42
N LYS A 900 41.49 32.77 -6.60
CA LYS A 900 42.51 32.13 -7.39
C LYS A 900 42.08 32.29 -8.85
N GLU A 901 42.19 33.52 -9.36
CA GLU A 901 42.26 33.71 -10.79
C GLU A 901 43.43 32.87 -11.28
N ILE A 902 43.21 32.14 -12.37
CA ILE A 902 44.24 31.39 -13.07
C ILE A 902 45.35 32.39 -13.40
N GLY A 903 46.41 32.39 -12.60
CA GLY A 903 47.62 33.20 -12.81
C GLY A 903 47.40 34.70 -13.01
N LYS A 904 46.99 35.42 -11.96
CA LYS A 904 47.45 36.79 -11.62
C LYS A 904 46.64 37.29 -10.41
N VAL A 905 47.30 37.46 -9.27
CA VAL A 905 46.88 38.50 -8.32
C VAL A 905 47.37 39.80 -8.95
N ASP A 906 46.52 40.82 -8.99
CA ASP A 906 46.81 42.09 -9.66
C ASP A 906 48.20 42.62 -9.29
N GLY A 907 49.11 42.61 -10.27
CA GLY A 907 50.08 43.66 -10.61
C GLY A 907 51.00 44.27 -9.56
N LEU A 908 50.96 43.83 -8.29
CA LEU A 908 51.75 44.43 -7.23
C LEU A 908 53.23 44.08 -7.42
N THR A 909 54.03 45.12 -7.35
CA THR A 909 55.46 45.09 -7.59
C THR A 909 56.17 45.22 -6.24
N ALA A 910 56.98 44.22 -5.90
CA ALA A 910 57.75 44.23 -4.66
C ALA A 910 59.24 44.15 -4.93
N VAL A 911 60.00 44.92 -4.16
CA VAL A 911 61.45 44.82 -4.11
C VAL A 911 61.86 44.18 -2.80
N VAL A 912 62.66 43.12 -2.87
CA VAL A 912 63.28 42.51 -1.68
C VAL A 912 64.74 42.96 -1.63
N LEU A 913 65.09 43.72 -0.58
CA LEU A 913 66.45 44.15 -0.27
C LEU A 913 67.02 43.24 0.81
N SER A 914 68.12 42.55 0.52
CA SER A 914 68.74 41.63 1.47
C SER A 914 70.24 41.51 1.28
N ILE A 915 70.93 41.12 2.36
CA ILE A 915 72.33 40.66 2.32
C ILE A 915 72.34 39.12 2.41
N GLY A 916 72.94 38.47 1.41
CA GLY A 916 73.09 37.00 1.35
C GLY A 916 71.82 36.22 0.95
N LEU A 917 71.89 34.89 1.05
CA LEU A 917 70.86 33.95 0.54
C LEU A 917 69.56 33.88 1.37
N ASN A 918 69.42 34.72 2.41
CA ASN A 918 68.31 34.67 3.36
C ASN A 918 66.95 35.08 2.75
N SER A 919 66.95 35.72 1.58
CA SER A 919 65.76 36.21 0.88
C SER A 919 65.11 35.21 -0.06
N ILE A 920 65.79 34.13 -0.46
CA ILE A 920 65.29 33.16 -1.46
C ILE A 920 63.94 32.57 -1.04
N GLY A 921 63.81 32.21 0.24
CA GLY A 921 62.56 31.69 0.78
C GLY A 921 61.43 32.71 0.78
N ALA A 922 61.72 34.00 0.96
CA ALA A 922 60.73 35.07 0.91
C ALA A 922 60.31 35.37 -0.54
N ILE A 923 61.26 35.43 -1.46
CA ILE A 923 61.03 35.67 -2.90
C ILE A 923 60.12 34.59 -3.49
N SER A 924 60.47 33.31 -3.33
CA SER A 924 59.66 32.20 -3.86
C SER A 924 58.23 32.21 -3.29
N ARG A 925 58.05 32.65 -2.04
CA ARG A 925 56.73 32.78 -1.41
C ARG A 925 55.91 33.95 -1.95
N LEU A 926 56.54 35.09 -2.19
CA LEU A 926 55.89 36.25 -2.80
C LEU A 926 55.50 35.98 -4.26
N GLU A 927 56.37 35.29 -5.02
CA GLU A 927 56.05 34.81 -6.38
C GLU A 927 54.89 33.80 -6.37
N MET A 928 54.84 32.87 -5.41
CA MET A 928 53.69 31.98 -5.21
C MET A 928 52.38 32.72 -4.89
N CYS A 929 52.47 33.95 -4.37
CA CYS A 929 51.32 34.83 -4.13
C CYS A 929 50.93 35.68 -5.35
N GLY A 930 51.63 35.52 -6.49
CA GLY A 930 51.32 36.19 -7.75
C GLY A 930 51.92 37.60 -7.88
N TRP A 931 52.89 37.96 -7.03
CA TRP A 931 53.53 39.27 -7.05
C TRP A 931 54.70 39.31 -8.05
N SER A 932 54.95 40.48 -8.66
CA SER A 932 56.15 40.70 -9.45
C SER A 932 57.28 41.12 -8.51
N VAL A 933 58.13 40.16 -8.15
CA VAL A 933 59.21 40.36 -7.17
C VAL A 933 60.54 40.58 -7.87
N THR A 934 61.19 41.69 -7.57
CA THR A 934 62.59 41.94 -7.95
C THR A 934 63.44 41.88 -6.69
N SER A 935 64.37 40.93 -6.63
CA SER A 935 65.34 40.85 -5.53
C SER A 935 66.60 41.60 -5.87
N HIS A 936 67.08 42.44 -4.96
CA HIS A 936 68.39 43.08 -5.08
C HIS A 936 69.25 42.65 -3.89
N LEU A 937 70.39 42.05 -4.19
CA LEU A 937 71.36 41.66 -3.19
C LEU A 937 72.25 42.87 -2.91
N LEU A 938 72.23 43.40 -1.69
CA LEU A 938 73.26 44.36 -1.29
C LEU A 938 74.54 43.58 -1.02
N GLU A 939 75.63 43.95 -1.69
CA GLU A 939 76.93 43.36 -1.41
C GLU A 939 77.36 43.73 0.01
N SER A 940 77.69 42.72 0.81
CA SER A 940 78.35 42.94 2.09
C SER A 940 79.83 43.12 1.83
N GLU A 941 80.36 44.32 2.03
CA GLU A 941 81.81 44.50 2.06
C GLU A 941 82.44 43.76 3.26
N SER A 942 83.67 43.30 3.06
CA SER A 942 84.48 42.52 3.99
C SER A 942 84.64 43.15 5.38
N ASP A 943 84.85 42.30 6.38
CA ASP A 943 84.90 42.62 7.82
C ASP A 943 85.83 43.78 8.24
N GLU A 944 86.81 44.19 7.41
CA GLU A 944 87.70 45.32 7.71
C GLU A 944 87.01 46.70 7.71
N MET A 945 85.91 46.88 6.98
CA MET A 945 85.21 48.18 6.88
C MET A 945 84.08 48.37 7.91
N ARG A 946 83.84 47.37 8.79
CA ARG A 946 82.80 47.45 9.84
C ARG A 946 83.07 48.51 10.92
N LEU A 947 84.27 49.12 10.95
CA LEU A 947 84.65 50.11 11.97
C LEU A 947 84.20 51.55 11.68
N ALA A 948 83.69 51.89 10.49
CA ALA A 948 83.24 53.24 10.17
C ALA A 948 81.71 53.35 10.14
N LYS A 949 81.10 53.74 11.28
CA LYS A 949 79.67 54.14 11.36
C LYS A 949 79.41 55.34 10.42
N GLY A 950 79.04 55.06 9.18
CA GLY A 950 78.74 56.06 8.15
C GLY A 950 78.83 55.54 6.72
N VAL A 951 79.81 54.67 6.42
CA VAL A 951 80.08 54.19 5.05
C VAL A 951 78.96 53.26 4.52
N PHE A 952 78.41 52.40 5.38
CA PHE A 952 77.28 51.52 5.00
C PHE A 952 76.01 52.31 4.65
N ALA A 953 75.73 53.41 5.35
CA ALA A 953 74.55 54.22 5.10
C ALA A 953 74.61 54.91 3.72
N ASP A 954 75.76 55.47 3.34
CA ASP A 954 75.96 56.10 2.04
C ASP A 954 75.94 55.09 0.89
N TYR A 955 76.50 53.90 1.11
CA TYR A 955 76.44 52.79 0.15
C TYR A 955 75.01 52.27 -0.03
N ALA A 956 74.31 51.98 1.07
CA ALA A 956 72.91 51.55 1.04
C ALA A 956 72.02 52.60 0.36
N LEU A 957 72.26 53.89 0.58
CA LEU A 957 71.57 54.97 -0.12
C LEU A 957 71.79 54.92 -1.63
N ARG A 958 73.03 54.71 -2.09
CA ARG A 958 73.34 54.63 -3.53
C ARG A 958 72.63 53.44 -4.19
N GLU A 959 72.75 52.26 -3.62
CA GLU A 959 72.12 51.03 -4.12
C GLU A 959 70.59 51.14 -4.14
N VAL A 960 69.99 51.56 -3.03
CA VAL A 960 68.53 51.75 -2.95
C VAL A 960 68.04 52.76 -3.98
N LEU A 961 68.79 53.83 -4.23
CA LEU A 961 68.42 54.86 -5.20
C LEU A 961 68.51 54.35 -6.66
N GLU A 962 69.43 53.43 -6.98
CA GLU A 962 69.46 52.74 -8.27
C GLU A 962 68.27 51.78 -8.43
N VAL A 963 68.00 50.96 -7.41
CA VAL A 963 66.87 50.01 -7.41
C VAL A 963 65.53 50.73 -7.58
N LEU A 964 65.31 51.81 -6.82
CA LEU A 964 64.07 52.60 -6.90
C LEU A 964 63.92 53.38 -8.23
N LYS A 965 65.00 53.58 -9.00
CA LYS A 965 64.93 54.15 -10.36
C LYS A 965 64.47 53.12 -11.39
N ILE A 966 64.94 51.88 -11.27
CA ILE A 966 64.71 50.81 -12.25
C ILE A 966 63.31 50.21 -12.08
N THR A 967 62.84 50.02 -10.84
CA THR A 967 61.58 49.34 -10.57
C THR A 967 60.40 50.33 -10.54
N LYS A 968 59.64 50.43 -11.64
CA LYS A 968 58.39 51.21 -11.73
C LYS A 968 57.28 50.43 -12.47
N PRO A 969 56.04 50.38 -11.94
CA PRO A 969 55.61 50.84 -10.61
C PRO A 969 56.25 50.00 -9.47
N LEU A 970 56.19 50.49 -8.22
CA LEU A 970 56.67 49.80 -7.02
C LEU A 970 55.71 50.08 -5.86
N ASP A 971 55.21 49.02 -5.22
CA ASP A 971 54.15 49.13 -4.21
C ASP A 971 54.65 48.77 -2.80
N VAL A 972 55.57 47.79 -2.69
CA VAL A 972 56.10 47.33 -1.39
C VAL A 972 57.62 47.13 -1.46
N VAL A 973 58.32 47.52 -0.39
CA VAL A 973 59.75 47.20 -0.20
C VAL A 973 59.89 46.32 1.03
N VAL A 974 60.50 45.14 0.86
CA VAL A 974 60.80 44.21 1.94
C VAL A 974 62.29 44.30 2.26
N VAL A 975 62.62 44.65 3.50
CA VAL A 975 64.00 44.81 4.00
C VAL A 975 64.33 43.65 4.94
N MET A 976 65.34 42.87 4.57
CA MET A 976 65.80 41.70 5.31
C MET A 976 67.32 41.76 5.50
N MET A 977 67.77 42.45 6.54
CA MET A 977 69.19 42.53 6.91
C MET A 977 69.57 41.57 8.05
N PRO A 978 70.86 41.18 8.15
CA PRO A 978 71.37 40.35 9.24
C PRO A 978 71.19 40.94 10.65
N THR A 979 71.22 42.27 10.79
CA THR A 979 71.08 42.97 12.08
C THR A 979 70.02 44.08 12.04
N ASN A 980 69.45 44.44 13.21
CA ASN A 980 68.46 45.52 13.31
C ASN A 980 69.06 46.91 12.98
N ASP A 981 70.34 47.14 13.29
CA ASP A 981 71.06 48.36 12.91
C ASP A 981 71.18 48.52 11.38
N GLU A 982 71.48 47.43 10.66
CA GLU A 982 71.53 47.43 9.19
C GLU A 982 70.13 47.65 8.59
N ASN A 983 69.10 47.00 9.14
CA ASN A 983 67.70 47.25 8.76
C ASN A 983 67.34 48.74 8.91
N PHE A 984 67.73 49.35 10.04
CA PHE A 984 67.49 50.76 10.32
C PHE A 984 68.15 51.71 9.31
N GLN A 985 69.41 51.44 8.94
CA GLN A 985 70.13 52.24 7.94
C GLN A 985 69.52 52.12 6.55
N VAL A 986 69.08 50.92 6.15
CA VAL A 986 68.45 50.69 4.83
C VAL A 986 67.08 51.39 4.73
N ILE A 987 66.27 51.38 5.79
CA ILE A 987 64.99 52.12 5.79
C ILE A 987 65.24 53.62 5.65
N ARG A 988 66.22 54.17 6.37
CA ARG A 988 66.59 55.58 6.26
C ARG A 988 67.07 55.94 4.84
N ALA A 989 67.84 55.05 4.21
CA ALA A 989 68.25 55.17 2.82
C ALA A 989 67.04 55.17 1.86
N ILE A 990 66.03 54.32 2.09
CA ILE A 990 64.77 54.32 1.32
C ILE A 990 64.06 55.67 1.46
N THR A 991 63.93 56.21 2.68
CA THR A 991 63.28 57.51 2.91
C THR A 991 63.99 58.63 2.16
N GLN A 992 65.32 58.72 2.27
CA GLN A 992 66.12 59.72 1.57
C GLN A 992 66.10 59.55 0.05
N ALA A 993 66.09 58.32 -0.46
CA ALA A 993 65.98 58.04 -1.89
C ALA A 993 64.60 58.44 -2.44
N CYS A 994 63.51 58.15 -1.71
CA CYS A 994 62.16 58.58 -2.07
C CYS A 994 62.04 60.11 -2.14
N GLN A 995 62.60 60.83 -1.16
CA GLN A 995 62.66 62.29 -1.16
C GLN A 995 63.42 62.84 -2.37
N LYS A 996 64.62 62.30 -2.67
CA LYS A 996 65.42 62.71 -3.84
C LYS A 996 64.71 62.42 -5.17
N LEU A 997 63.91 61.36 -5.24
CA LEU A 997 63.20 60.93 -6.45
C LEU A 997 61.80 61.57 -6.62
N ARG A 998 61.32 62.37 -5.65
CA ARG A 998 59.98 63.02 -5.64
C ARG A 998 58.83 62.03 -5.98
N ARG A 999 58.74 60.91 -5.24
CA ARG A 999 57.74 59.86 -5.49
C ARG A 999 56.42 60.11 -4.73
N LEU A 1000 55.41 60.61 -5.44
CA LEU A 1000 54.04 60.95 -4.97
C LEU A 1000 53.15 59.76 -4.50
N ARG A 1001 53.68 58.60 -4.12
CA ARG A 1001 52.88 57.44 -3.69
C ARG A 1001 53.34 56.90 -2.34
N VAL A 1002 52.37 56.56 -1.49
CA VAL A 1002 52.58 55.87 -0.21
C VAL A 1002 53.32 54.56 -0.47
N LEU A 1003 54.56 54.48 -0.01
CA LEU A 1003 55.41 53.29 -0.13
C LEU A 1003 55.37 52.55 1.20
N ARG A 1004 54.93 51.29 1.19
CA ARG A 1004 54.95 50.45 2.40
C ARG A 1004 56.30 49.73 2.50
N VAL A 1005 56.98 49.94 3.62
CA VAL A 1005 58.27 49.31 3.93
C VAL A 1005 58.05 48.26 4.99
N VAL A 1006 58.43 47.03 4.69
CA VAL A 1006 58.24 45.87 5.54
C VAL A 1006 59.61 45.42 6.06
N VAL A 1007 59.78 45.34 7.37
CA VAL A 1007 61.10 45.10 7.98
C VAL A 1007 61.04 43.90 8.90
N GLN A 1008 61.99 42.97 8.73
CA GLN A 1008 62.15 41.84 9.63
C GLN A 1008 63.05 42.20 10.82
N ILE A 1009 62.51 42.20 12.04
CA ILE A 1009 63.33 42.31 13.25
C ILE A 1009 64.11 41.00 13.46
N VAL A 1010 65.41 41.12 13.69
CA VAL A 1010 66.28 40.03 14.10
C VAL A 1010 66.38 40.06 15.64
N SER A 1011 65.80 39.06 16.30
CA SER A 1011 66.04 38.85 17.73
C SER A 1011 67.41 38.19 17.89
N ASP A 1012 68.36 38.94 18.46
CA ASP A 1012 69.60 38.40 18.98
C ASP A 1012 69.29 37.78 20.33
N GLY A 1013 69.60 36.49 20.51
CA GLY A 1013 69.24 35.71 21.71
C GLY A 1013 69.98 36.10 23.00
N ASN A 1014 70.42 37.35 23.13
CA ASN A 1014 70.95 37.94 24.36
C ASN A 1014 69.93 38.96 24.87
N ASP A 1015 69.09 38.53 25.81
CA ASP A 1015 68.03 39.31 26.47
C ASP A 1015 68.56 40.40 27.44
N ASP A 1016 69.77 40.92 27.28
CA ASP A 1016 70.40 41.86 28.24
C ASP A 1016 70.47 43.32 27.75
N ASP A 1017 70.12 43.63 26.50
CA ASP A 1017 70.08 45.02 26.01
C ASP A 1017 68.63 45.42 25.64
N ASP A 1018 68.01 46.18 26.54
CA ASP A 1018 66.61 46.62 26.59
C ASP A 1018 66.28 47.64 25.47
N THR A 1019 66.60 47.31 24.22
CA THR A 1019 66.25 48.12 23.05
C THR A 1019 64.99 47.56 22.40
N ASN A 1020 63.85 48.18 22.70
CA ASN A 1020 62.58 47.91 22.03
C ASN A 1020 62.64 48.42 20.57
N TRP A 1021 63.33 47.67 19.70
CA TRP A 1021 63.47 48.00 18.28
C TRP A 1021 62.12 48.20 17.59
N GLY A 1022 61.07 47.50 18.07
CA GLY A 1022 59.70 47.69 17.60
C GLY A 1022 59.19 49.13 17.75
N SER A 1023 59.45 49.80 18.88
CA SER A 1023 59.07 51.20 19.06
C SER A 1023 59.95 52.16 18.25
N ARG A 1024 61.26 51.89 18.14
CA ARG A 1024 62.18 52.71 17.33
C ARG A 1024 61.83 52.73 15.84
N PHE A 1025 61.41 51.60 15.27
CA PHE A 1025 60.95 51.56 13.88
C PHE A 1025 59.58 52.22 13.71
N ALA A 1026 58.69 52.14 14.72
CA ALA A 1026 57.39 52.81 14.71
C ALA A 1026 57.48 54.34 14.89
N GLU A 1027 58.53 54.83 15.56
CA GLU A 1027 58.82 56.26 15.76
C GLU A 1027 59.61 56.91 14.61
N MET A 1028 59.97 56.14 13.56
CA MET A 1028 60.64 56.72 12.40
C MET A 1028 59.78 57.83 11.76
N PRO A 1029 60.39 58.95 11.34
CA PRO A 1029 59.64 60.09 10.83
C PRO A 1029 58.84 59.70 9.58
N THR A 1030 57.51 59.78 9.70
CA THR A 1030 56.53 59.50 8.64
C THR A 1030 56.23 60.72 7.77
N THR A 1031 56.89 61.85 8.00
CA THR A 1031 56.66 63.11 7.27
C THR A 1031 57.92 63.97 7.15
N GLU A 1032 58.21 64.44 5.94
CA GLU A 1032 58.87 65.73 5.69
C GLU A 1032 58.13 66.45 4.55
N GLU A 1033 57.68 67.67 4.84
CA GLU A 1033 57.19 68.82 4.04
C GLU A 1033 56.48 68.68 2.67
N HIS A 1034 56.37 67.52 2.03
CA HIS A 1034 55.85 67.38 0.66
C HIS A 1034 54.78 66.28 0.47
N GLY A 1035 54.15 65.79 1.54
CA GLY A 1035 52.94 64.95 1.44
C GLY A 1035 53.16 63.48 1.11
N ASP A 1036 54.40 62.98 1.12
CA ASP A 1036 54.70 61.55 0.97
C ASP A 1036 54.67 60.86 2.35
N THR A 1037 53.83 59.83 2.54
CA THR A 1037 53.81 58.99 3.75
C THR A 1037 54.50 57.66 3.49
N ILE A 1038 55.52 57.33 4.29
CA ILE A 1038 56.15 56.00 4.30
C ILE A 1038 55.57 55.24 5.49
N ASP A 1039 54.95 54.10 5.20
CA ASP A 1039 54.32 53.24 6.21
C ASP A 1039 55.29 52.09 6.53
N VAL A 1040 55.96 52.16 7.69
CA VAL A 1040 56.91 51.14 8.13
C VAL A 1040 56.18 50.09 8.97
N VAL A 1041 56.05 48.89 8.42
CA VAL A 1041 55.46 47.73 9.09
C VAL A 1041 56.58 46.84 9.62
N VAL A 1042 56.61 46.71 10.94
CA VAL A 1042 57.65 46.02 11.70
C VAL A 1042 57.20 44.60 12.01
N VAL A 1043 58.05 43.62 11.72
CA VAL A 1043 57.62 42.21 11.78
C VAL A 1043 58.67 41.32 12.43
N ASP A 1044 58.27 40.55 13.45
CA ASP A 1044 59.17 39.70 14.23
C ASP A 1044 59.54 38.40 13.49
N ARG A 1045 60.79 37.95 13.65
CA ARG A 1045 61.41 36.80 12.96
C ARG A 1045 60.60 35.50 13.05
N ASN A 1046 59.78 35.35 14.10
CA ASN A 1046 58.99 34.15 14.35
C ASN A 1046 57.55 34.19 13.77
N GLU A 1047 57.04 35.37 13.40
CA GLU A 1047 55.65 35.56 12.93
C GLU A 1047 55.56 36.19 11.52
N ALA A 1048 56.70 36.65 10.98
CA ALA A 1048 56.68 37.65 9.92
C ALA A 1048 56.29 37.20 8.51
N THR A 1049 56.72 36.05 8.03
CA THR A 1049 56.38 35.69 6.64
C THR A 1049 54.90 35.35 6.45
N ASP A 1050 54.23 34.82 7.47
CA ASP A 1050 52.83 34.38 7.34
C ASP A 1050 51.85 35.56 7.47
N MET A 1051 52.10 36.48 8.41
CA MET A 1051 51.23 37.65 8.66
C MET A 1051 51.37 38.73 7.57
N LEU A 1052 52.55 38.91 6.97
CA LEU A 1052 52.76 39.86 5.87
C LEU A 1052 52.09 39.41 4.57
N ILE A 1053 52.14 38.10 4.30
CA ILE A 1053 51.43 37.50 3.17
C ILE A 1053 49.91 37.61 3.39
N GLU A 1054 49.42 37.49 4.63
CA GLU A 1054 48.01 37.69 4.96
C GLU A 1054 47.57 39.16 4.92
N LEU A 1055 48.32 40.09 5.51
CA LEU A 1055 48.00 41.51 5.56
C LEU A 1055 48.05 42.15 4.16
N ALA A 1056 49.01 41.74 3.33
CA ALA A 1056 49.12 42.20 1.96
C ALA A 1056 48.08 41.55 1.02
N ALA A 1057 47.70 40.29 1.26
CA ALA A 1057 46.63 39.61 0.52
C ALA A 1057 45.21 40.05 0.93
N CYS A 1058 45.04 40.70 2.10
CA CYS A 1058 43.72 41.06 2.63
C CYS A 1058 43.18 42.43 2.18
N GLY A 1059 43.95 43.26 1.44
CA GLY A 1059 43.49 44.59 1.02
C GLY A 1059 43.02 45.52 2.17
N LYS A 1060 43.32 45.16 3.42
CA LYS A 1060 42.76 45.79 4.64
C LYS A 1060 43.53 47.02 5.10
N VAL A 1061 44.49 47.49 4.32
CA VAL A 1061 45.16 48.77 4.57
C VAL A 1061 45.13 49.62 3.31
N VAL A 1062 43.93 49.77 2.75
CA VAL A 1062 43.59 50.80 1.77
C VAL A 1062 42.80 51.89 2.51
N ASN A 1063 43.38 53.09 2.57
CA ASN A 1063 42.81 54.37 3.00
C ASN A 1063 42.42 54.57 4.48
N THR A 1064 43.41 54.91 5.32
CA THR A 1064 43.18 55.69 6.57
C THR A 1064 42.76 57.15 6.32
N SER A 1065 42.72 57.61 5.06
CA SER A 1065 42.14 58.92 4.71
C SER A 1065 40.60 58.96 4.76
N MET A 1066 39.93 57.80 4.87
CA MET A 1066 38.46 57.74 4.99
C MET A 1066 37.93 57.72 6.43
N ILE A 1067 38.82 57.72 7.43
CA ILE A 1067 38.45 57.81 8.87
C ILE A 1067 38.66 59.24 9.42
N MET A 1068 39.31 60.14 8.67
CA MET A 1068 39.44 61.56 9.03
C MET A 1068 38.58 62.51 8.17
N ALA A 1069 37.74 61.98 7.27
CA ALA A 1069 36.90 62.78 6.37
C ALA A 1069 35.41 62.71 6.71
N ASN A 1070 35.05 62.59 8.00
CA ASN A 1070 33.65 62.73 8.44
C ASN A 1070 33.50 63.68 9.64
N ASP A 1071 34.41 64.66 9.73
CA ASP A 1071 34.28 65.83 10.61
C ASP A 1071 34.59 67.09 9.79
N SER A 1072 33.67 67.45 8.89
CA SER A 1072 33.50 68.84 8.37
C SER A 1072 32.47 68.88 7.25
N SER A 1073 31.18 68.92 7.60
CA SER A 1073 30.16 69.77 6.95
C SER A 1073 28.75 69.37 7.39
N ASN A 1074 28.21 70.12 8.35
CA ASN A 1074 26.90 70.76 8.29
C ASN A 1074 26.73 71.56 9.59
N THR A 1075 27.15 72.83 9.60
CA THR A 1075 26.24 73.99 9.63
C THR A 1075 25.24 73.92 10.78
N ALA A 1076 25.59 74.48 11.93
CA ALA A 1076 25.23 75.84 12.33
C ALA A 1076 23.70 76.07 12.34
N ILE A 1077 23.13 76.25 13.54
CA ILE A 1077 22.09 77.23 13.91
C ILE A 1077 21.85 77.16 15.44
N ALA A 1078 21.97 78.33 16.10
CA ALA A 1078 21.33 78.85 17.33
C ALA A 1078 21.35 78.00 18.63
N MET A 1079 22.05 78.44 19.70
CA MET A 1079 21.73 79.50 20.70
C MET A 1079 20.79 79.06 21.85
N GLU A 1080 21.17 79.51 23.05
CA GLU A 1080 20.51 79.54 24.38
C GLU A 1080 21.04 78.51 25.39
N GLU A 1081 21.98 78.92 26.25
CA GLU A 1081 21.81 79.61 27.55
C GLU A 1081 21.42 78.65 28.69
N GLY A 1082 22.20 78.68 29.78
CA GLY A 1082 21.68 78.34 31.10
C GLY A 1082 22.58 77.50 32.02
N VAL A 1083 23.39 78.20 32.84
CA VAL A 1083 23.54 78.02 34.31
C VAL A 1083 23.91 76.61 34.83
N ALA A 1084 25.17 76.37 35.19
CA ALA A 1084 25.74 76.48 36.55
C ALA A 1084 25.12 75.53 37.61
N GLU A 1085 25.93 74.60 38.14
CA GLU A 1085 26.28 74.62 39.57
C GLU A 1085 27.37 73.60 39.92
N THR A 1086 28.26 74.10 40.75
CA THR A 1086 29.40 73.50 41.44
C THR A 1086 28.97 72.55 42.56
N THR A 1087 29.77 71.50 42.83
CA THR A 1087 30.21 71.19 44.21
C THR A 1087 31.38 70.20 44.22
N GLU A 1088 32.43 70.61 44.92
CA GLU A 1088 33.64 69.87 45.28
C GLU A 1088 33.34 68.79 46.34
N THR A 1089 34.09 67.68 46.36
CA THR A 1089 35.03 67.35 47.46
C THR A 1089 35.66 65.94 47.34
N SER A 1090 36.99 65.96 47.52
CA SER A 1090 37.92 64.98 48.11
C SER A 1090 38.08 63.53 47.57
N ASP A 1091 39.22 63.35 46.89
CA ASP A 1091 40.29 62.37 47.13
C ASP A 1091 39.99 61.05 47.86
N THR A 1092 40.09 59.94 47.11
CA THR A 1092 40.95 58.79 47.44
C THR A 1092 41.34 58.05 46.15
N ALA A 1093 42.64 57.74 46.02
CA ALA A 1093 43.24 57.12 44.85
C ALA A 1093 42.84 55.64 44.66
N LEU A 1094 42.44 55.26 43.44
CA LEU A 1094 42.20 53.89 42.99
C LEU A 1094 42.87 53.61 41.62
N PRO A 1095 43.26 52.36 41.30
CA PRO A 1095 44.14 52.03 40.18
C PRO A 1095 43.45 52.06 38.81
N ALA A 1096 44.25 52.27 37.77
CA ALA A 1096 43.87 52.49 36.35
C ALA A 1096 42.95 51.44 35.69
N ARG A 1097 42.62 50.32 36.35
CA ARG A 1097 41.63 49.33 35.87
C ARG A 1097 40.16 49.75 36.09
N ALA A 1098 39.88 50.73 36.94
CA ALA A 1098 38.51 51.21 37.19
C ALA A 1098 38.01 52.24 36.16
N ARG A 1099 38.90 53.00 35.50
CA ARG A 1099 38.54 54.02 34.49
C ARG A 1099 38.04 53.43 33.16
N LEU A 1100 38.42 52.20 32.82
CA LEU A 1100 37.97 51.54 31.59
C LEU A 1100 36.57 50.93 31.72
N ARG A 1101 36.16 50.51 32.93
CA ARG A 1101 34.81 49.97 33.15
C ARG A 1101 33.75 51.08 33.19
N GLN A 1102 34.05 52.25 33.75
CA GLN A 1102 33.06 53.32 33.88
C GLN A 1102 32.81 54.09 32.56
N LYS A 1103 33.79 54.11 31.63
CA LYS A 1103 33.61 54.63 30.26
C LYS A 1103 32.86 53.66 29.33
N LEU A 1104 32.89 52.35 29.58
CA LEU A 1104 32.14 51.38 28.78
C LEU A 1104 30.65 51.31 29.15
N THR A 1105 30.25 51.55 30.40
CA THR A 1105 28.83 51.47 30.80
C THR A 1105 27.99 52.68 30.35
N LYS A 1106 28.62 53.84 30.08
CA LYS A 1106 27.89 55.06 29.67
C LYS A 1106 27.60 55.12 28.17
N THR A 1107 28.33 54.38 27.35
CA THR A 1107 28.08 54.26 25.90
C THR A 1107 27.02 53.19 25.57
N VAL A 1108 26.75 52.26 26.49
CA VAL A 1108 25.79 51.16 26.30
C VAL A 1108 24.32 51.60 26.48
N ASN A 1109 24.02 52.68 27.23
CA ASN A 1109 22.64 53.15 27.42
C ASN A 1109 22.15 54.16 26.37
N ARG A 1110 22.95 54.54 25.36
CA ARG A 1110 22.53 55.47 24.30
C ARG A 1110 22.27 54.82 22.94
N MET A 1111 22.45 53.49 22.84
CA MET A 1111 22.23 52.71 21.62
C MET A 1111 20.98 51.82 21.70
N MET A 1112 20.10 52.05 22.69
CA MET A 1112 18.88 51.26 22.93
C MET A 1112 17.58 52.01 22.59
N LEU A 1113 17.65 53.06 21.75
CA LEU A 1113 16.48 53.83 21.29
C LEU A 1113 16.80 54.58 19.97
N VAL A 1114 17.04 53.83 18.89
CA VAL A 1114 16.78 54.18 17.47
C VAL A 1114 16.56 52.89 16.71
#